data_AF-A0A1F8KJJ2-F1
#
_entry.id   AF-A0A1F8KJJ2-F1
#
_cell.length_a   1.000
_cell.length_b   1.000
_cell.length_c   1.000
_cell.angle_alpha   90.00
_cell.angle_beta   90.00
_cell.angle_gamma   90.00
#
_symmetry.space_group_name_H-M   'P 1'
#
loop_
_entity.id
_entity.type
_entity.pdbx_description
1 polymer ?
#
loop_
_entity_poly.entity_id
_entity_poly.type
_entity_poly.pdbx_seq_one_letter_code
_entity_poly.pdbx_strand_id
1 'polypeptide(L)'
;MYWSISTLVSGFATLAFLAIFLLVFYSKPRTQLRKLFLYYLVIMLFWSISAVLASSGLVPPLPWFRAMAASPLAMLFFLYLFVQKLFGLRSKWIPLILFYGICALFVDFFSDLVIKSAYLDNTGTFVYEFGFFLPIIALPLYILTIHSLIQLFKIFKNSKDANHRNRIRYLMLGITIPILAVLVNFTELGKYPIDIAANVITAMLIAYAILRHQLLDAKLVIRLGLIYSITTAIFGAIYFLGISLVLNLFHLLAGKEVFITSIIVGTLFSFVLAPLNSRAQKWIDRLFYREKYNAGLMLQRLSQTTASLMDLDLMADLILTEVLTTWHIHNGTVLVKKSDTGEFRIIAQMGDNQKSIESFPSDHPIVTWLALNNKTLTIDNLTLLPIFKSLWGREIEELKEIHAEIFIPLTAKGDLVGIIILGEKKSTLPFDRDDLLILSALSNQIAVSIENSRLYEELESAFVQTTVTLANAIDLRDEYTNIHSQQIANWASETARILGCNPGEVEDIYWGGLLHDIGKIGIPDAILNKPGKLDSAEWEIVHKHPDLGAALIAPIKKLSRVAPIINCSHERYDGKGYPKGLRNEEIPLGARIVSVADSFSAMKDKRPYKDSISDELAIQEIRENSGSMYDPRVVDAFLKMISTKTE
;
A
#
# COMPACT_ATOMS: atom_id res chain seq x y z
N MET A 1 57.28 -22.17 0.86
CA MET A 1 55.91 -21.88 1.34
C MET A 1 54.98 -22.07 0.16
N TYR A 2 54.30 -23.21 0.06
CA TYR A 2 53.41 -23.52 -1.04
C TYR A 2 51.98 -23.08 -0.68
N TRP A 3 51.58 -21.89 -1.14
CA TRP A 3 50.20 -21.43 -1.00
C TRP A 3 49.30 -22.17 -1.97
N SER A 4 48.86 -23.36 -1.55
CA SER A 4 47.90 -24.14 -2.33
C SER A 4 46.53 -23.44 -2.40
N ILE A 5 45.74 -23.76 -3.43
CA ILE A 5 44.34 -23.35 -3.54
C ILE A 5 43.56 -23.72 -2.26
N SER A 6 43.81 -24.91 -1.71
CA SER A 6 43.18 -25.38 -0.47
C SER A 6 43.52 -24.48 0.72
N THR A 7 44.78 -24.08 0.87
CA THR A 7 45.25 -23.19 1.94
C THR A 7 44.62 -21.80 1.85
N LEU A 8 44.49 -21.24 0.64
CA LEU A 8 43.85 -19.94 0.41
C LEU A 8 42.34 -19.99 0.71
N VAL A 9 41.62 -20.99 0.20
CA VAL A 9 40.17 -21.14 0.46
C VAL A 9 39.90 -21.39 1.94
N SER A 10 40.71 -22.20 2.61
CA SER A 10 40.63 -22.43 4.06
C SER A 10 40.92 -21.14 4.87
N GLY A 11 41.82 -20.28 4.37
CA GLY A 11 42.08 -18.95 4.95
C GLY A 11 40.86 -18.04 4.87
N PHE A 12 40.26 -17.91 3.68
CA PHE A 12 39.03 -17.13 3.49
C PHE A 12 37.85 -17.68 4.31
N ALA A 13 37.69 -19.00 4.37
CA ALA A 13 36.67 -19.65 5.18
C ALA A 13 36.85 -19.36 6.69
N THR A 14 38.08 -19.33 7.19
CA THR A 14 38.38 -18.96 8.58
C THR A 14 37.92 -17.54 8.89
N LEU A 15 38.22 -16.57 8.00
CA LEU A 15 37.75 -15.19 8.13
C LEU A 15 36.22 -15.10 8.06
N ALA A 16 35.57 -15.87 7.18
CA ALA A 16 34.12 -15.91 7.07
C ALA A 16 33.45 -16.47 8.34
N PHE A 17 33.92 -17.60 8.88
CA PHE A 17 33.41 -18.15 10.13
C PHE A 17 33.65 -17.21 11.32
N LEU A 18 34.79 -16.49 11.36
CA LEU A 18 35.08 -15.50 12.39
C LEU A 18 34.11 -14.31 12.32
N ALA A 19 33.86 -13.78 11.12
CA ALA A 19 32.90 -12.71 10.91
C ALA A 19 31.48 -13.13 11.34
N ILE A 20 31.03 -14.33 10.95
CA ILE A 20 29.73 -14.88 11.36
C ILE A 20 29.68 -15.09 12.89
N PHE A 21 30.77 -15.59 13.51
CA PHE A 21 30.86 -15.77 14.95
C PHE A 21 30.70 -14.45 15.71
N LEU A 22 31.47 -13.41 15.35
CA LEU A 22 31.39 -12.09 15.99
C LEU A 22 29.99 -11.49 15.83
N LEU A 23 29.45 -11.53 14.61
CA LEU A 23 28.10 -11.07 14.25
C LEU A 23 27.03 -11.74 15.13
N VAL A 24 27.07 -13.07 15.30
CA VAL A 24 26.13 -13.79 16.17
C VAL A 24 26.39 -13.50 17.66
N PHE A 25 27.65 -13.37 18.08
CA PHE A 25 28.05 -13.17 19.48
C PHE A 25 27.60 -11.81 20.04
N TYR A 26 27.69 -10.76 19.23
CA TYR A 26 27.19 -9.42 19.56
C TYR A 26 25.67 -9.28 19.39
N SER A 27 25.02 -10.15 18.60
CA SER A 27 23.57 -10.10 18.42
C SER A 27 22.79 -10.43 19.71
N LYS A 28 22.10 -9.44 20.28
CA LYS A 28 21.17 -9.62 21.42
C LYS A 28 19.74 -9.99 20.95
N PRO A 29 18.92 -10.67 21.77
CA PRO A 29 19.24 -11.31 23.05
C PRO A 29 19.95 -12.67 22.88
N ARG A 30 20.68 -13.12 23.91
CA ARG A 30 21.45 -14.38 23.91
C ARG A 30 20.59 -15.60 24.26
N THR A 31 19.78 -16.06 23.31
CA THR A 31 18.97 -17.29 23.46
C THR A 31 19.85 -18.56 23.54
N GLN A 32 19.32 -19.64 24.14
CA GLN A 32 20.03 -20.94 24.18
C GLN A 32 20.36 -21.47 22.77
N LEU A 33 19.50 -21.19 21.79
CA LEU A 33 19.72 -21.51 20.37
C LEU A 33 20.96 -20.80 19.80
N ARG A 34 21.17 -19.51 20.11
CA ARG A 34 22.37 -18.77 19.70
C ARG A 34 23.64 -19.33 20.36
N LYS A 35 23.56 -19.78 21.61
CA LYS A 35 24.70 -20.44 22.28
C LYS A 35 25.12 -21.73 21.55
N LEU A 36 24.15 -22.59 21.19
CA LEU A 36 24.43 -23.80 20.40
C LEU A 36 25.04 -23.48 19.03
N PHE A 37 24.55 -22.44 18.35
CA PHE A 37 25.12 -22.04 17.07
C PHE A 37 26.52 -21.42 17.20
N LEU A 38 26.82 -20.70 18.28
CA LEU A 38 28.18 -20.22 18.57
C LEU A 38 29.15 -21.38 18.80
N TYR A 39 28.75 -22.45 19.49
CA TYR A 39 29.59 -23.65 19.62
C TYR A 39 29.83 -24.34 18.27
N TYR A 40 28.80 -24.44 17.42
CA TYR A 40 28.97 -24.90 16.04
C TYR A 40 30.00 -24.03 15.29
N LEU A 41 29.91 -22.70 15.36
CA LEU A 41 30.87 -21.80 14.67
C LEU A 41 32.30 -21.91 15.22
N VAL A 42 32.48 -22.19 16.52
CA VAL A 42 33.82 -22.48 17.10
C VAL A 42 34.40 -23.77 16.52
N ILE A 43 33.59 -24.81 16.33
CA ILE A 43 34.02 -26.06 15.68
C ILE A 43 34.39 -25.81 14.22
N MET A 44 33.61 -25.01 13.47
CA MET A 44 33.93 -24.67 12.08
C MET A 44 35.18 -23.79 11.96
N LEU A 45 35.44 -22.89 12.92
CA LEU A 45 36.68 -22.15 13.02
C LEU A 45 37.88 -23.08 13.26
N PHE A 46 37.77 -23.99 14.22
CA PHE A 46 38.82 -24.96 14.53
C PHE A 46 39.11 -25.89 13.35
N TRP A 47 38.07 -26.34 12.64
CA TRP A 47 38.18 -27.09 11.39
C TRP A 47 38.97 -26.33 10.33
N SER A 48 38.55 -25.08 10.06
CA SER A 48 39.13 -24.24 9.00
C SER A 48 40.58 -23.87 9.29
N ILE A 49 40.93 -23.60 10.55
CA ILE A 49 42.31 -23.36 10.99
C ILE A 49 43.15 -24.64 10.84
N SER A 50 42.60 -25.80 11.22
CA SER A 50 43.29 -27.09 11.08
C SER A 50 43.55 -27.43 9.60
N ALA A 51 42.62 -27.11 8.69
CA ALA A 51 42.79 -27.27 7.25
C ALA A 51 43.89 -26.34 6.67
N VAL A 52 43.97 -25.08 7.13
CA VAL A 52 45.09 -24.19 6.78
C VAL A 52 46.41 -24.79 7.26
N LEU A 53 46.49 -25.21 8.52
CA LEU A 53 47.73 -25.71 9.11
C LEU A 53 48.21 -27.00 8.44
N ALA A 54 47.32 -27.98 8.22
CA ALA A 54 47.63 -29.23 7.53
C ALA A 54 48.09 -29.01 6.07
N SER A 55 47.49 -28.06 5.34
CA SER A 55 47.83 -27.80 3.93
C SER A 55 49.00 -26.83 3.71
N SER A 56 49.38 -26.04 4.72
CA SER A 56 50.37 -24.95 4.58
C SER A 56 51.84 -25.40 4.46
N GLY A 57 52.16 -26.62 4.93
CA GLY A 57 53.54 -27.08 5.09
C GLY A 57 54.35 -26.35 6.17
N LEU A 58 53.72 -25.53 7.02
CA LEU A 58 54.38 -24.83 8.13
C LEU A 58 54.58 -25.72 9.37
N VAL A 59 53.79 -26.79 9.49
CA VAL A 59 53.72 -27.69 10.64
C VAL A 59 53.55 -29.13 10.16
N PRO A 60 53.86 -30.16 10.98
CA PRO A 60 53.58 -31.55 10.65
C PRO A 60 52.09 -31.75 10.32
N PRO A 61 51.74 -32.27 9.13
CA PRO A 61 50.36 -32.29 8.67
C PRO A 61 49.45 -33.27 9.42
N LEU A 62 49.96 -34.43 9.85
CA LEU A 62 49.15 -35.52 10.43
C LEU A 62 48.30 -35.12 11.65
N PRO A 63 48.83 -34.44 12.71
CA PRO A 63 48.01 -34.03 13.85
C PRO A 63 46.91 -33.03 13.49
N TRP A 64 47.20 -32.11 12.57
CA TRP A 64 46.24 -31.11 12.11
C TRP A 64 45.21 -31.69 11.14
N PHE A 65 45.56 -32.74 10.38
CA PHE A 65 44.59 -33.48 9.57
C PHE A 65 43.64 -34.31 10.43
N ARG A 66 44.10 -34.91 11.53
CA ARG A 66 43.21 -35.51 12.54
C ARG A 66 42.30 -34.46 13.19
N ALA A 67 42.82 -33.30 13.57
CA ALA A 67 41.99 -32.20 14.05
C ALA A 67 40.94 -31.73 13.02
N MET A 68 41.30 -31.73 11.73
CA MET A 68 40.39 -31.45 10.63
C MET A 68 39.32 -32.54 10.46
N ALA A 69 39.64 -33.83 10.57
CA ALA A 69 38.66 -34.91 10.43
C ALA A 69 37.72 -35.07 11.63
N ALA A 70 38.22 -34.82 12.83
CA ALA A 70 37.43 -34.80 14.06
C ALA A 70 36.32 -33.74 14.06
N SER A 71 36.57 -32.59 13.43
CA SER A 71 35.67 -31.43 13.52
C SER A 71 34.30 -31.66 12.83
N PRO A 72 34.18 -32.26 11.63
CA PRO A 72 32.92 -32.73 11.07
C PRO A 72 32.14 -33.67 12.00
N LEU A 73 32.79 -34.59 12.72
CA LEU A 73 32.10 -35.49 13.66
C LEU A 73 31.41 -34.69 14.78
N ALA A 74 32.12 -33.70 15.34
CA ALA A 74 31.54 -32.77 16.32
C ALA A 74 30.44 -31.88 15.70
N MET A 75 30.62 -31.39 14.47
CA MET A 75 29.66 -30.57 13.73
C MET A 75 28.29 -31.28 13.58
N LEU A 76 28.28 -32.54 13.11
CA LEU A 76 27.07 -33.33 12.92
C LEU A 76 26.30 -33.52 14.24
N PHE A 77 27.02 -33.71 15.35
CA PHE A 77 26.44 -33.80 16.70
C PHE A 77 25.81 -32.49 17.18
N PHE A 78 26.52 -31.36 17.06
CA PHE A 78 25.99 -30.05 17.47
C PHE A 78 24.79 -29.63 16.62
N LEU A 79 24.78 -29.99 15.33
CA LEU A 79 23.66 -29.78 14.43
C LEU A 79 22.41 -30.59 14.86
N TYR A 80 22.57 -31.85 15.26
CA TYR A 80 21.48 -32.65 15.83
C TYR A 80 20.91 -32.01 17.10
N LEU A 81 21.77 -31.62 18.05
CA LEU A 81 21.35 -30.92 19.27
C LEU A 81 20.63 -29.60 18.98
N PHE A 82 21.12 -28.83 18.00
CA PHE A 82 20.50 -27.60 17.55
C PHE A 82 19.08 -27.82 17.04
N VAL A 83 18.86 -28.84 16.18
CA VAL A 83 17.51 -29.19 15.67
C VAL A 83 16.60 -29.66 16.80
N GLN A 84 17.06 -30.55 17.69
CA GLN A 84 16.24 -30.99 18.84
C GLN A 84 15.80 -29.80 19.70
N LYS A 85 16.74 -28.91 20.03
CA LYS A 85 16.50 -27.77 20.91
C LYS A 85 15.63 -26.69 20.27
N LEU A 86 15.76 -26.47 18.96
CA LEU A 86 14.99 -25.49 18.20
C LEU A 86 13.49 -25.81 18.19
N PHE A 87 13.12 -27.08 18.06
CA PHE A 87 11.72 -27.52 17.97
C PHE A 87 11.20 -28.17 19.27
N GLY A 88 11.94 -28.06 20.38
CA GLY A 88 11.53 -28.61 21.68
C GLY A 88 11.46 -30.14 21.73
N LEU A 89 12.08 -30.83 20.77
CA LEU A 89 12.03 -32.28 20.64
C LEU A 89 12.87 -32.93 21.75
N ARG A 90 12.28 -33.90 22.46
CA ARG A 90 12.97 -34.67 23.50
C ARG A 90 13.49 -35.99 22.92
N SER A 91 14.81 -36.17 22.91
CA SER A 91 15.44 -37.44 22.56
C SER A 91 16.10 -38.06 23.80
N LYS A 92 15.69 -39.29 24.15
CA LYS A 92 16.28 -40.06 25.25
C LYS A 92 17.71 -40.54 24.95
N TRP A 93 18.11 -40.53 23.68
CA TRP A 93 19.40 -41.06 23.20
C TRP A 93 20.56 -40.07 23.29
N ILE A 94 20.31 -38.81 23.66
CA ILE A 94 21.33 -37.75 23.71
C ILE A 94 22.59 -38.16 24.52
N PRO A 95 22.49 -38.78 25.72
CA PRO A 95 23.68 -39.20 26.47
C PRO A 95 24.50 -40.28 25.76
N LEU A 96 23.85 -41.25 25.10
CA LEU A 96 24.51 -42.32 24.34
C LEU A 96 25.20 -41.76 23.10
N ILE A 97 24.54 -40.84 22.38
CA ILE A 97 25.10 -40.16 21.21
C ILE A 97 26.31 -39.30 21.63
N LEU A 98 26.23 -38.60 22.77
CA LEU A 98 27.35 -37.81 23.31
C LEU A 98 28.54 -38.72 23.68
N PHE A 99 28.29 -39.84 24.37
CA PHE A 99 29.32 -40.83 24.69
C PHE A 99 30.00 -41.38 23.44
N TYR A 100 29.21 -41.83 22.46
CA TYR A 100 29.71 -42.27 21.16
C TYR A 100 30.53 -41.19 20.44
N GLY A 101 30.05 -39.94 20.41
CA GLY A 101 30.76 -38.82 19.80
C GLY A 101 32.10 -38.53 20.46
N ILE A 102 32.19 -38.60 21.80
CA ILE A 102 33.46 -38.43 22.53
C ILE A 102 34.42 -39.58 22.23
N CYS A 103 33.94 -40.83 22.23
CA CYS A 103 34.75 -41.99 21.87
C CYS A 103 35.25 -41.92 20.40
N ALA A 104 34.39 -41.51 19.47
CA ALA A 104 34.73 -41.29 18.07
C ALA A 104 35.85 -40.25 17.90
N LEU A 105 35.73 -39.09 18.56
CA LEU A 105 36.75 -38.04 18.55
C LEU A 105 38.07 -38.53 19.16
N PHE A 106 38.01 -39.29 20.27
CA PHE A 106 39.21 -39.83 20.92
C PHE A 106 39.93 -40.85 20.03
N VAL A 107 39.19 -41.75 19.38
CA VAL A 107 39.76 -42.75 18.45
C VAL A 107 40.36 -42.08 17.21
N ASP A 108 39.72 -41.04 16.66
CA ASP A 108 40.24 -40.29 15.50
C ASP A 108 41.53 -39.52 15.81
N PHE A 109 41.61 -38.84 16.96
CA PHE A 109 42.82 -38.10 17.36
C PHE A 109 43.99 -39.01 17.76
N PHE A 110 43.74 -40.01 18.59
CA PHE A 110 44.79 -40.76 19.29
C PHE A 110 45.10 -42.15 18.69
N SER A 111 44.50 -42.53 17.57
CA SER A 111 44.79 -43.81 16.91
C SER A 111 44.97 -43.70 15.39
N ASP A 112 45.69 -44.68 14.83
CA ASP A 112 45.90 -44.80 13.39
C ASP A 112 44.76 -45.56 12.69
N LEU A 113 43.70 -45.92 13.44
CA LEU A 113 42.57 -46.73 12.95
C LEU A 113 41.65 -45.97 11.97
N VAL A 114 41.67 -44.64 12.04
CA VAL A 114 40.81 -43.73 11.27
C VAL A 114 41.61 -42.96 10.22
N ILE A 115 42.77 -42.44 10.60
CA ILE A 115 43.73 -41.76 9.73
C ILE A 115 45.10 -42.39 9.97
N LYS A 116 45.58 -43.17 9.00
CA LYS A 116 46.88 -43.85 9.07
C LYS A 116 48.03 -42.89 8.80
N SER A 117 47.91 -42.10 7.74
CA SER A 117 48.96 -41.18 7.30
C SER A 117 48.36 -39.95 6.62
N ALA A 118 49.08 -38.83 6.72
CA ALA A 118 48.84 -37.61 5.95
C ALA A 118 50.17 -36.85 5.84
N TYR A 119 50.57 -36.52 4.62
CA TYR A 119 51.81 -35.80 4.31
C TYR A 119 51.66 -34.94 3.06
N LEU A 120 52.56 -33.98 2.89
CA LEU A 120 52.72 -33.23 1.65
C LEU A 120 53.79 -33.93 0.81
N ASP A 121 53.50 -34.22 -0.45
CA ASP A 121 54.45 -34.81 -1.37
C ASP A 121 55.47 -33.77 -1.90
N ASN A 122 56.44 -34.23 -2.70
CA ASN A 122 57.46 -33.37 -3.28
C ASN A 122 56.91 -32.31 -4.25
N THR A 123 55.67 -32.45 -4.74
CA THR A 123 54.98 -31.45 -5.57
C THR A 123 54.12 -30.47 -4.76
N GLY A 124 54.05 -30.63 -3.43
CA GLY A 124 53.23 -29.80 -2.54
C GLY A 124 51.75 -30.16 -2.54
N THR A 125 51.38 -31.32 -3.11
CA THR A 125 50.04 -31.89 -3.02
C THR A 125 49.86 -32.66 -1.73
N PHE A 126 48.65 -32.62 -1.20
CA PHE A 126 48.31 -33.19 0.09
C PHE A 126 47.81 -34.63 -0.08
N VAL A 127 48.58 -35.60 0.44
CA VAL A 127 48.33 -37.04 0.31
C VAL A 127 47.97 -37.61 1.66
N TYR A 128 46.88 -38.40 1.73
CA TYR A 128 46.37 -38.99 2.96
C TYR A 128 45.81 -40.39 2.74
N GLU A 129 45.88 -41.23 3.78
CA GLU A 129 45.33 -42.59 3.78
C GLU A 129 44.36 -42.77 4.96
N PHE A 130 43.11 -43.08 4.64
CA PHE A 130 42.09 -43.40 5.64
C PHE A 130 42.20 -44.86 6.11
N GLY A 131 41.93 -45.07 7.41
CA GLY A 131 41.83 -46.38 8.03
C GLY A 131 40.43 -46.98 7.91
N PHE A 132 40.35 -48.31 8.11
CA PHE A 132 39.13 -49.09 7.96
C PHE A 132 37.98 -48.65 8.89
N PHE A 133 38.28 -47.99 10.01
CA PHE A 133 37.25 -47.57 10.97
C PHE A 133 36.54 -46.26 10.60
N LEU A 134 36.97 -45.54 9.56
CA LEU A 134 36.33 -44.27 9.17
C LEU A 134 34.80 -44.40 8.92
N PRO A 135 34.29 -45.41 8.16
CA PRO A 135 32.84 -45.56 7.99
C PRO A 135 32.12 -45.93 9.29
N ILE A 136 32.75 -46.70 10.18
CA ILE A 136 32.19 -47.14 11.46
C ILE A 136 31.97 -45.94 12.41
N ILE A 137 32.84 -44.94 12.31
CA ILE A 137 32.79 -43.69 13.09
C ILE A 137 31.87 -42.64 12.44
N ALA A 138 31.87 -42.55 11.11
CA ALA A 138 31.12 -41.53 10.39
C ALA A 138 29.62 -41.88 10.19
N LEU A 139 29.31 -43.14 9.85
CA LEU A 139 27.97 -43.55 9.41
C LEU A 139 26.86 -43.28 10.46
N PRO A 140 27.04 -43.58 11.76
CA PRO A 140 26.01 -43.28 12.76
C PRO A 140 25.69 -41.78 12.91
N LEU A 141 26.67 -40.90 12.70
CA LEU A 141 26.46 -39.45 12.74
C LEU A 141 25.71 -38.94 11.50
N TYR A 142 26.00 -39.50 10.31
CA TYR A 142 25.22 -39.20 9.11
C TYR A 142 23.76 -39.68 9.24
N ILE A 143 23.51 -40.82 9.88
CA ILE A 143 22.15 -41.29 10.18
C ILE A 143 21.41 -40.27 11.07
N LEU A 144 22.07 -39.64 12.05
CA LEU A 144 21.47 -38.59 12.87
C LEU A 144 21.15 -37.31 12.08
N THR A 145 21.96 -36.93 11.08
CA THR A 145 21.63 -35.79 10.22
C THR A 145 20.50 -36.08 9.25
N ILE A 146 20.42 -37.30 8.70
CA ILE A 146 19.27 -37.74 7.88
C ILE A 146 18.00 -37.76 8.74
N HIS A 147 18.08 -38.27 9.97
CA HIS A 147 16.97 -38.22 10.93
C HIS A 147 16.54 -36.77 11.23
N SER A 148 17.49 -35.84 11.37
CA SER A 148 17.23 -34.41 11.56
C SER A 148 16.50 -33.80 10.35
N LEU A 149 16.91 -34.12 9.12
CA LEU A 149 16.22 -33.71 7.89
C LEU A 149 14.78 -34.24 7.83
N ILE A 150 14.55 -35.51 8.19
CA ILE A 150 13.20 -36.11 8.23
C ILE A 150 12.32 -35.39 9.27
N GLN A 151 12.87 -35.03 10.44
CA GLN A 151 12.15 -34.24 11.44
C GLN A 151 11.79 -32.85 10.91
N LEU A 152 12.76 -32.12 10.32
CA LEU A 152 12.54 -30.81 9.71
C LEU A 152 11.45 -30.87 8.63
N PHE A 153 11.47 -31.89 7.77
CA PHE A 153 10.46 -32.06 6.71
C PHE A 153 9.05 -32.31 7.28
N LYS A 154 8.91 -33.13 8.33
CA LYS A 154 7.62 -33.36 9.01
C LYS A 154 7.08 -32.05 9.60
N ILE A 155 7.93 -31.26 10.27
CA ILE A 155 7.54 -29.97 10.85
C ILE A 155 7.18 -28.96 9.73
N PHE A 156 7.94 -28.93 8.64
CA PHE A 156 7.67 -28.10 7.46
C PHE A 156 6.33 -28.41 6.78
N LYS A 157 5.91 -29.68 6.76
CA LYS A 157 4.60 -30.08 6.24
C LYS A 157 3.45 -29.62 7.14
N ASN A 158 3.63 -29.66 8.46
CA ASN A 158 2.60 -29.36 9.44
C ASN A 158 2.49 -27.86 9.81
N SER A 159 3.48 -27.05 9.43
CA SER A 159 3.51 -25.61 9.75
C SER A 159 2.64 -24.79 8.78
N LYS A 160 1.67 -24.03 9.32
CA LYS A 160 0.84 -23.09 8.55
C LYS A 160 1.51 -21.72 8.31
N ASP A 161 2.31 -21.23 9.26
CA ASP A 161 3.02 -19.94 9.12
C ASP A 161 4.12 -19.97 8.04
N ALA A 162 4.01 -19.08 7.06
CA ALA A 162 4.99 -18.89 6.00
C ALA A 162 6.40 -18.51 6.52
N ASN A 163 6.49 -17.75 7.61
CA ASN A 163 7.77 -17.34 8.21
C ASN A 163 8.48 -18.53 8.87
N HIS A 164 7.76 -19.33 9.65
CA HIS A 164 8.24 -20.58 10.24
C HIS A 164 8.64 -21.59 9.15
N ARG A 165 7.83 -21.75 8.10
CA ARG A 165 8.17 -22.59 6.94
C ARG A 165 9.45 -22.16 6.23
N ASN A 166 9.61 -20.85 5.99
CA ASN A 166 10.83 -20.32 5.38
C ASN A 166 12.06 -20.56 6.26
N ARG A 167 11.95 -20.35 7.58
CA ARG A 167 13.01 -20.66 8.54
C ARG A 167 13.45 -22.13 8.47
N ILE A 168 12.50 -23.07 8.37
CA ILE A 168 12.80 -24.49 8.22
C ILE A 168 13.47 -24.79 6.88
N ARG A 169 13.03 -24.17 5.77
CA ARG A 169 13.68 -24.33 4.45
C ARG A 169 15.16 -23.99 4.47
N TYR A 170 15.54 -22.85 5.06
CA TYR A 170 16.96 -22.46 5.15
C TYR A 170 17.79 -23.44 5.98
N LEU A 171 17.22 -23.99 7.05
CA LEU A 171 17.88 -25.03 7.85
C LEU A 171 18.00 -26.34 7.08
N MET A 172 16.95 -26.80 6.39
CA MET A 172 17.03 -27.99 5.54
C MET A 172 18.10 -27.85 4.46
N LEU A 173 18.13 -26.73 3.73
CA LEU A 173 19.16 -26.45 2.73
C LEU A 173 20.56 -26.45 3.35
N GLY A 174 20.74 -25.80 4.50
CA GLY A 174 22.01 -25.80 5.24
C GLY A 174 22.48 -27.18 5.70
N ILE A 175 21.58 -28.14 5.93
CA ILE A 175 21.95 -29.53 6.26
C ILE A 175 22.21 -30.36 5.01
N THR A 176 21.45 -30.16 3.94
CA THR A 176 21.61 -30.91 2.68
C THR A 176 22.89 -30.53 1.92
N ILE A 177 23.27 -29.24 1.90
CA ILE A 177 24.42 -28.74 1.14
C ILE A 177 25.75 -29.42 1.54
N PRO A 178 26.13 -29.53 2.83
CA PRO A 178 27.35 -30.23 3.24
C PRO A 178 27.32 -31.73 2.96
N ILE A 179 26.15 -32.38 3.09
CA ILE A 179 26.00 -33.82 2.77
C ILE A 179 26.32 -34.06 1.29
N LEU A 180 25.81 -33.22 0.39
CA LEU A 180 26.13 -33.30 -1.04
C LEU A 180 27.59 -32.97 -1.33
N ALA A 181 28.17 -31.97 -0.66
CA ALA A 181 29.57 -31.60 -0.86
C ALA A 181 30.55 -32.71 -0.41
N VAL A 182 30.25 -33.42 0.68
CA VAL A 182 31.04 -34.59 1.12
C VAL A 182 31.03 -35.70 0.07
N LEU A 183 29.95 -35.88 -0.69
CA LEU A 183 29.96 -36.86 -1.80
C LEU A 183 30.94 -36.47 -2.92
N VAL A 184 31.17 -35.17 -3.14
CA VAL A 184 32.13 -34.67 -4.13
C VAL A 184 33.57 -35.00 -3.73
N ASN A 185 33.88 -35.05 -2.42
CA ASN A 185 35.20 -35.41 -1.91
C ASN A 185 35.66 -36.85 -2.29
N PHE A 186 34.73 -37.72 -2.69
CA PHE A 186 35.02 -39.08 -3.18
C PHE A 186 35.17 -39.17 -4.71
N THR A 187 35.21 -38.03 -5.41
CA THR A 187 35.40 -37.94 -6.86
C THR A 187 36.69 -37.20 -7.20
N GLU A 188 37.09 -37.17 -8.48
CA GLU A 188 38.22 -36.34 -8.95
C GLU A 188 38.09 -34.85 -8.60
N LEU A 189 36.86 -34.36 -8.38
CA LEU A 189 36.61 -32.99 -7.92
C LEU A 189 36.93 -32.77 -6.43
N GLY A 190 37.13 -33.83 -5.65
CA GLY A 190 37.53 -33.77 -4.23
C GLY A 190 38.92 -33.19 -3.98
N LYS A 191 39.72 -33.00 -5.04
CA LYS A 191 40.97 -32.23 -5.02
C LYS A 191 40.73 -30.72 -4.79
N TYR A 192 39.49 -30.25 -4.99
CA TYR A 192 39.08 -28.87 -4.74
C TYR A 192 38.34 -28.74 -3.39
N PRO A 193 38.54 -27.64 -2.64
CA PRO A 193 37.95 -27.39 -1.32
C PRO A 193 36.45 -27.00 -1.40
N ILE A 194 35.64 -27.82 -2.07
CA ILE A 194 34.21 -27.62 -2.33
C ILE A 194 33.40 -27.78 -1.03
N ASP A 195 33.79 -28.72 -0.18
CA ASP A 195 33.25 -28.92 1.16
C ASP A 195 33.48 -27.71 2.08
N ILE A 196 34.62 -27.03 1.96
CA ILE A 196 34.91 -25.79 2.70
C ILE A 196 33.93 -24.68 2.32
N ALA A 197 33.75 -24.45 1.01
CA ALA A 197 32.78 -23.47 0.52
C ALA A 197 31.34 -23.81 0.92
N ALA A 198 30.93 -25.08 0.79
CA ALA A 198 29.61 -25.57 1.16
C ALA A 198 29.32 -25.33 2.66
N ASN A 199 30.30 -25.55 3.53
CA ASN A 199 30.18 -25.32 4.96
C ASN A 199 30.08 -23.84 5.35
N VAL A 200 30.78 -22.94 4.65
CA VAL A 200 30.61 -21.48 4.83
C VAL A 200 29.19 -21.04 4.45
N ILE A 201 28.67 -21.51 3.31
CA ILE A 201 27.29 -21.25 2.88
C ILE A 201 26.29 -21.75 3.93
N THR A 202 26.50 -22.96 4.47
CA THR A 202 25.68 -23.52 5.55
C THR A 202 25.68 -22.64 6.81
N ALA A 203 26.84 -22.18 7.25
CA ALA A 203 26.93 -21.27 8.40
C ALA A 203 26.17 -19.96 8.14
N MET A 204 26.27 -19.37 6.94
CA MET A 204 25.52 -18.17 6.59
C MET A 204 23.99 -18.41 6.55
N LEU A 205 23.54 -19.56 6.00
CA LEU A 205 22.12 -19.94 5.96
C LEU A 205 21.53 -20.14 7.37
N ILE A 206 22.25 -20.84 8.26
CA ILE A 206 21.83 -21.05 9.64
C ILE A 206 21.86 -19.74 10.43
N ALA A 207 22.89 -18.89 10.24
CA ALA A 207 22.96 -17.56 10.84
C ALA A 207 21.75 -16.70 10.45
N TYR A 208 21.41 -16.64 9.16
CA TYR A 208 20.23 -15.95 8.65
C TYR A 208 18.93 -16.48 9.30
N ALA A 209 18.74 -17.80 9.35
CA ALA A 209 17.58 -18.44 9.96
C ALA A 209 17.43 -18.19 11.49
N ILE A 210 18.51 -17.81 12.17
CA ILE A 210 18.51 -17.44 13.60
C ILE A 210 18.28 -15.94 13.81
N LEU A 211 18.87 -15.10 12.95
CA LEU A 211 18.85 -13.64 13.11
C LEU A 211 17.56 -12.98 12.64
N ARG A 212 16.78 -13.65 11.77
CA ARG A 212 15.56 -13.12 11.15
C ARG A 212 14.43 -12.70 12.10
N HIS A 213 14.43 -13.11 13.37
CA HIS A 213 13.23 -13.10 14.21
C HIS A 213 13.20 -12.15 15.42
N GLN A 214 14.28 -11.46 15.77
CA GLN A 214 14.32 -10.44 16.84
C GLN A 214 15.54 -9.54 16.58
N LEU A 215 15.58 -8.20 16.60
CA LEU A 215 14.72 -7.04 16.91
C LEU A 215 15.70 -5.83 16.79
N LEU A 216 15.30 -4.61 16.38
CA LEU A 216 16.17 -3.45 15.98
C LEU A 216 16.69 -3.48 14.52
N ASP A 217 16.67 -2.32 13.88
CA ASP A 217 16.84 -2.09 12.44
C ASP A 217 18.22 -2.46 11.88
N ALA A 218 19.26 -2.41 12.72
CA ALA A 218 20.61 -2.91 12.38
C ALA A 218 20.59 -4.36 11.84
N LYS A 219 19.57 -5.15 12.18
CA LYS A 219 19.41 -6.52 11.70
C LYS A 219 18.85 -6.63 10.28
N LEU A 220 18.29 -5.58 9.69
CA LEU A 220 18.01 -5.56 8.25
C LEU A 220 19.32 -5.53 7.47
N VAL A 221 20.23 -4.61 7.81
CA VAL A 221 21.57 -4.50 7.20
C VAL A 221 22.36 -5.79 7.34
N ILE A 222 22.35 -6.42 8.53
CA ILE A 222 23.03 -7.71 8.77
C ILE A 222 22.43 -8.84 7.92
N ARG A 223 21.10 -8.87 7.72
CA ARG A 223 20.42 -9.87 6.87
C ARG A 223 20.75 -9.68 5.38
N LEU A 224 20.69 -8.43 4.90
CA LEU A 224 21.10 -8.06 3.55
C LEU A 224 22.57 -8.45 3.32
N GLY A 225 23.47 -8.06 4.24
CA GLY A 225 24.88 -8.42 4.20
C GLY A 225 25.14 -9.93 4.14
N LEU A 226 24.42 -10.74 4.94
CA LEU A 226 24.51 -12.20 4.87
C LEU A 226 24.05 -12.76 3.52
N ILE A 227 22.92 -12.29 2.97
CA ILE A 227 22.41 -12.79 1.69
C ILE A 227 23.29 -12.34 0.53
N TYR A 228 23.73 -11.08 0.51
CA TYR A 228 24.71 -10.58 -0.45
C TYR A 228 26.03 -11.36 -0.37
N SER A 229 26.48 -11.72 0.83
CA SER A 229 27.67 -12.56 1.02
C SER A 229 27.46 -13.98 0.50
N ILE A 230 26.31 -14.62 0.76
CA ILE A 230 25.97 -15.95 0.22
C ILE A 230 25.98 -15.93 -1.30
N THR A 231 25.27 -14.99 -1.93
CA THR A 231 25.18 -14.89 -3.38
C THR A 231 26.54 -14.59 -4.01
N THR A 232 27.32 -13.68 -3.43
CA THR A 232 28.67 -13.36 -3.89
C THR A 232 29.63 -14.56 -3.74
N ALA A 233 29.54 -15.31 -2.63
CA ALA A 233 30.34 -16.52 -2.42
C ALA A 233 29.96 -17.65 -3.39
N ILE A 234 28.67 -17.85 -3.66
CA ILE A 234 28.19 -18.84 -4.65
C ILE A 234 28.70 -18.47 -6.06
N PHE A 235 28.51 -17.23 -6.50
CA PHE A 235 29.02 -16.81 -7.81
C PHE A 235 30.55 -16.85 -7.87
N GLY A 236 31.25 -16.44 -6.80
CA GLY A 236 32.70 -16.56 -6.68
C GLY A 236 33.20 -18.00 -6.80
N ALA A 237 32.53 -18.96 -6.16
CA ALA A 237 32.84 -20.39 -6.29
C ALA A 237 32.56 -20.90 -7.72
N ILE A 238 31.46 -20.49 -8.36
CA ILE A 238 31.15 -20.85 -9.76
C ILE A 238 32.18 -20.25 -10.73
N TYR A 239 32.61 -19.00 -10.52
CA TYR A 239 33.71 -18.38 -11.28
C TYR A 239 34.99 -19.19 -11.14
N PHE A 240 35.39 -19.50 -9.91
CA PHE A 240 36.60 -20.25 -9.63
C PHE A 240 36.58 -21.66 -10.24
N LEU A 241 35.48 -22.41 -10.05
CA LEU A 241 35.31 -23.75 -10.62
C LEU A 241 35.26 -23.72 -12.15
N GLY A 242 34.57 -22.74 -12.74
CA GLY A 242 34.52 -22.58 -14.19
C GLY A 242 35.88 -22.29 -14.81
N ILE A 243 36.63 -21.34 -14.24
CA ILE A 243 38.00 -21.04 -14.66
C ILE A 243 38.89 -22.28 -14.48
N SER A 244 38.86 -22.94 -13.32
CA SER A 244 39.70 -24.10 -13.06
C SER A 244 39.37 -25.31 -13.95
N LEU A 245 38.09 -25.54 -14.27
CA LEU A 245 37.67 -26.61 -15.18
C LEU A 245 38.22 -26.37 -16.59
N VAL A 246 38.09 -25.13 -17.08
CA VAL A 246 38.58 -24.76 -18.40
C VAL A 246 40.11 -24.82 -18.45
N LEU A 247 40.81 -24.37 -17.41
CA LEU A 247 42.27 -24.48 -17.34
C LEU A 247 42.76 -25.93 -17.33
N ASN A 248 42.09 -26.84 -16.61
CA ASN A 248 42.42 -28.27 -16.68
C ASN A 248 42.17 -28.85 -18.09
N LEU A 249 41.08 -28.45 -18.74
CA LEU A 249 40.74 -28.91 -20.09
C LEU A 249 41.77 -28.43 -21.13
N PHE A 250 42.25 -27.19 -21.02
CA PHE A 250 43.30 -26.65 -21.90
C PHE A 250 44.72 -27.12 -21.52
N HIS A 251 44.98 -27.48 -20.26
CA HIS A 251 46.25 -28.10 -19.86
C HIS A 251 46.52 -29.44 -20.55
N LEU A 252 45.47 -30.15 -21.00
CA LEU A 252 45.58 -31.36 -21.83
C LEU A 252 45.97 -31.06 -23.30
N LEU A 253 45.94 -29.80 -23.72
CA LEU A 253 46.15 -29.37 -25.11
C LEU A 253 47.27 -28.33 -25.30
N ALA A 254 47.68 -27.61 -24.25
CA ALA A 254 48.67 -26.53 -24.34
C ALA A 254 49.59 -26.42 -23.10
N GLY A 255 50.89 -26.24 -23.34
CA GLY A 255 51.87 -25.84 -22.33
C GLY A 255 52.10 -24.32 -22.29
N LYS A 256 52.68 -23.83 -21.18
CA LYS A 256 53.19 -22.46 -20.88
C LYS A 256 52.32 -21.21 -21.16
N GLU A 257 51.35 -21.20 -22.06
CA GLU A 257 50.48 -20.02 -22.33
C GLU A 257 49.27 -19.88 -21.38
N VAL A 258 49.22 -20.74 -20.36
CA VAL A 258 48.13 -20.91 -19.37
C VAL A 258 47.66 -19.57 -18.74
N PHE A 259 48.55 -18.60 -18.57
CA PHE A 259 48.23 -17.31 -17.94
C PHE A 259 47.30 -16.43 -18.81
N ILE A 260 47.60 -16.31 -20.11
CA ILE A 260 46.80 -15.47 -21.02
C ILE A 260 45.43 -16.11 -21.25
N THR A 261 45.38 -17.45 -21.41
CA THR A 261 44.13 -18.20 -21.48
C THR A 261 43.31 -18.08 -20.19
N SER A 262 43.94 -18.05 -19.01
CA SER A 262 43.25 -17.82 -17.72
C SER A 262 42.51 -16.48 -17.70
N ILE A 263 43.16 -15.41 -18.18
CA ILE A 263 42.57 -14.06 -18.21
C ILE A 263 41.41 -14.01 -19.18
N ILE A 264 41.59 -14.47 -20.43
CA ILE A 264 40.55 -14.46 -21.47
C ILE A 264 39.32 -15.26 -21.01
N VAL A 265 39.53 -16.46 -20.47
CA VAL A 265 38.45 -17.30 -19.93
C VAL A 265 37.77 -16.63 -18.75
N GLY A 266 38.52 -16.06 -17.81
CA GLY A 266 37.97 -15.32 -16.66
C GLY A 266 37.10 -14.14 -17.08
N THR A 267 37.53 -13.35 -18.06
CA THR A 267 36.75 -12.24 -18.63
C THR A 267 35.49 -12.75 -19.34
N LEU A 268 35.58 -13.80 -20.15
CA LEU A 268 34.43 -14.40 -20.83
C LEU A 268 33.40 -14.94 -19.83
N PHE A 269 33.85 -15.67 -18.79
CA PHE A 269 32.99 -16.19 -17.74
C PHE A 269 32.33 -15.07 -16.93
N SER A 270 33.07 -13.99 -16.63
CA SER A 270 32.55 -12.76 -16.02
C SER A 270 31.40 -12.16 -16.82
N PHE A 271 31.55 -12.05 -18.14
CA PHE A 271 30.51 -11.52 -19.02
C PHE A 271 29.26 -12.42 -19.07
N VAL A 272 29.43 -13.75 -19.03
CA VAL A 272 28.32 -14.73 -19.04
C VAL A 272 27.56 -14.76 -17.71
N LEU A 273 28.23 -14.65 -16.57
CA LEU A 273 27.61 -14.76 -15.25
C LEU A 273 27.19 -13.42 -14.63
N ALA A 274 27.70 -12.27 -15.08
CA ALA A 274 27.26 -10.95 -14.61
C ALA A 274 25.74 -10.70 -14.77
N PRO A 275 25.06 -11.10 -15.87
CA PRO A 275 23.60 -11.03 -15.99
C PRO A 275 22.87 -11.89 -14.94
N LEU A 276 23.43 -13.04 -14.57
CA LEU A 276 22.85 -13.92 -13.55
C LEU A 276 23.03 -13.34 -12.14
N ASN A 277 24.22 -12.81 -11.82
CA ASN A 277 24.49 -12.17 -10.54
C ASN A 277 23.61 -10.93 -10.34
N SER A 278 23.53 -10.04 -11.34
CA SER A 278 22.66 -8.85 -11.28
C SER A 278 21.17 -9.18 -11.18
N ARG A 279 20.71 -10.27 -11.82
CA ARG A 279 19.34 -10.79 -11.64
C ARG A 279 19.10 -11.33 -10.22
N ALA A 280 20.07 -12.03 -9.64
CA ALA A 280 19.99 -12.51 -8.26
C ALA A 280 19.92 -11.35 -7.26
N GLN A 281 20.77 -10.33 -7.42
CA GLN A 281 20.74 -9.10 -6.63
C GLN A 281 19.39 -8.37 -6.74
N LYS A 282 18.89 -8.11 -7.96
CA LYS A 282 17.56 -7.49 -8.17
C LYS A 282 16.38 -8.36 -7.70
N TRP A 283 16.57 -9.65 -7.50
CA TRP A 283 15.58 -10.54 -6.88
C TRP A 283 15.63 -10.44 -5.36
N ILE A 284 16.83 -10.34 -4.77
CA ILE A 284 17.04 -10.02 -3.34
C ILE A 284 16.37 -8.68 -3.02
N ASP A 285 16.68 -7.61 -3.75
CA ASP A 285 16.08 -6.28 -3.52
C ASP A 285 14.55 -6.32 -3.56
N ARG A 286 13.96 -6.97 -4.58
CA ARG A 286 12.50 -7.13 -4.67
C ARG A 286 11.89 -8.03 -3.59
N LEU A 287 12.67 -8.89 -2.95
CA LEU A 287 12.21 -9.72 -1.84
C LEU A 287 12.24 -8.96 -0.50
N PHE A 288 13.05 -7.90 -0.38
CA PHE A 288 13.19 -7.10 0.85
C PHE A 288 12.54 -5.72 0.81
N TYR A 289 12.42 -5.09 -0.36
CA TYR A 289 11.87 -3.73 -0.53
C TYR A 289 10.50 -3.70 -1.21
N ARG A 290 9.81 -4.84 -1.34
CA ARG A 290 8.53 -4.94 -2.09
C ARG A 290 7.47 -3.94 -1.61
N GLU A 291 7.24 -3.87 -0.31
CA GLU A 291 6.25 -2.96 0.30
C GLU A 291 6.63 -1.49 0.04
N LYS A 292 7.89 -1.11 0.28
CA LYS A 292 8.39 0.27 0.08
C LYS A 292 8.38 0.71 -1.40
N TYR A 293 8.69 -0.19 -2.33
CA TYR A 293 8.60 0.08 -3.77
C TYR A 293 7.15 0.22 -4.24
N ASN A 294 6.26 -0.68 -3.80
CA ASN A 294 4.83 -0.60 -4.11
C ASN A 294 4.21 0.69 -3.55
N ALA A 295 4.58 1.10 -2.33
CA ALA A 295 4.08 2.30 -1.67
C ALA A 295 4.39 3.59 -2.45
N GLY A 296 5.58 3.70 -3.06
CA GLY A 296 5.91 4.83 -3.95
C GLY A 296 5.06 4.89 -5.21
N LEU A 297 4.75 3.73 -5.82
CA LEU A 297 3.85 3.64 -6.98
C LEU A 297 2.39 3.91 -6.61
N MET A 298 1.95 3.45 -5.44
CA MET A 298 0.65 3.77 -4.85
C MET A 298 0.50 5.28 -4.63
N LEU A 299 1.49 5.95 -4.04
CA LEU A 299 1.50 7.41 -3.85
C LEU A 299 1.28 8.14 -5.19
N GLN A 300 1.97 7.72 -6.24
CA GLN A 300 1.81 8.29 -7.58
C GLN A 300 0.40 8.05 -8.15
N ARG A 301 -0.16 6.84 -8.01
CA ARG A 301 -1.52 6.52 -8.47
C ARG A 301 -2.57 7.31 -7.72
N LEU A 302 -2.53 7.31 -6.38
CA LEU A 302 -3.48 8.06 -5.57
C LEU A 302 -3.43 9.55 -5.91
N SER A 303 -2.24 10.14 -6.06
CA SER A 303 -2.09 11.54 -6.49
C SER A 303 -2.71 11.83 -7.87
N GLN A 304 -2.81 10.86 -8.77
CA GLN A 304 -3.46 11.03 -10.07
C GLN A 304 -4.98 10.81 -9.97
N THR A 305 -5.42 9.81 -9.22
CA THR A 305 -6.83 9.45 -9.07
C THR A 305 -7.60 10.44 -8.19
N THR A 306 -7.11 10.78 -6.99
CA THR A 306 -7.83 11.68 -6.07
C THR A 306 -7.94 13.11 -6.59
N ALA A 307 -7.03 13.55 -7.45
CA ALA A 307 -7.12 14.84 -8.14
C ALA A 307 -8.29 14.93 -9.15
N SER A 308 -8.92 13.81 -9.50
CA SER A 308 -10.04 13.72 -10.45
C SER A 308 -11.39 13.44 -9.79
N LEU A 309 -11.42 13.18 -8.49
CA LEU A 309 -12.62 12.81 -7.74
C LEU A 309 -13.07 13.99 -6.87
N MET A 310 -14.37 14.31 -6.94
CA MET A 310 -15.04 15.32 -6.09
C MET A 310 -15.98 14.66 -5.06
N ASP A 311 -16.03 13.32 -5.04
CA ASP A 311 -16.82 12.53 -4.11
C ASP A 311 -15.91 12.07 -2.96
N LEU A 312 -16.20 12.58 -1.75
CA LEU A 312 -15.43 12.33 -0.53
C LEU A 312 -15.43 10.86 -0.11
N ASP A 313 -16.59 10.21 -0.20
CA ASP A 313 -16.79 8.84 0.26
C ASP A 313 -16.10 7.86 -0.70
N LEU A 314 -16.30 8.05 -2.02
CA LEU A 314 -15.62 7.29 -3.06
C LEU A 314 -14.09 7.48 -3.03
N MET A 315 -13.60 8.69 -2.75
CA MET A 315 -12.17 8.93 -2.53
C MET A 315 -11.65 8.12 -1.35
N ALA A 316 -12.33 8.20 -0.20
CA ALA A 316 -11.90 7.54 1.02
C ALA A 316 -11.87 6.01 0.87
N ASP A 317 -12.85 5.41 0.20
CA ASP A 317 -12.88 3.98 -0.11
C ASP A 317 -11.73 3.54 -1.03
N LEU A 318 -11.42 4.31 -2.08
CA LEU A 318 -10.31 4.01 -3.00
C LEU A 318 -8.95 4.14 -2.32
N ILE A 319 -8.76 5.20 -1.52
CA ILE A 319 -7.57 5.41 -0.69
C ILE A 319 -7.38 4.23 0.27
N LEU A 320 -8.44 3.87 1.00
CA LEU A 320 -8.42 2.81 1.99
C LEU A 320 -8.12 1.45 1.33
N THR A 321 -8.72 1.17 0.18
CA THR A 321 -8.41 -0.02 -0.63
C THR A 321 -6.92 -0.11 -0.98
N GLU A 322 -6.32 0.95 -1.54
CA GLU A 322 -4.91 0.91 -1.98
C GLU A 322 -3.95 0.84 -0.76
N VAL A 323 -4.28 1.49 0.37
CA VAL A 323 -3.54 1.36 1.66
C VAL A 323 -3.57 -0.09 2.17
N LEU A 324 -4.77 -0.66 2.35
CA LEU A 324 -4.95 -1.99 2.93
C LEU A 324 -4.36 -3.09 2.04
N THR A 325 -4.45 -2.95 0.71
CA THR A 325 -3.87 -3.89 -0.23
C THR A 325 -2.34 -3.77 -0.32
N THR A 326 -1.77 -2.57 -0.28
CA THR A 326 -0.31 -2.34 -0.40
C THR A 326 0.48 -2.82 0.81
N TRP A 327 0.00 -2.55 2.03
CA TRP A 327 0.62 -3.00 3.27
C TRP A 327 0.06 -4.33 3.82
N HIS A 328 -0.90 -4.92 3.10
CA HIS A 328 -1.58 -6.16 3.51
C HIS A 328 -2.14 -6.06 4.94
N ILE A 329 -2.93 -5.03 5.22
CA ILE A 329 -3.54 -4.78 6.53
C ILE A 329 -4.88 -5.53 6.63
N HIS A 330 -5.31 -5.88 7.85
CA HIS A 330 -6.58 -6.56 8.10
C HIS A 330 -7.81 -5.67 7.88
N ASN A 331 -7.78 -4.47 8.44
CA ASN A 331 -8.88 -3.53 8.39
C ASN A 331 -8.39 -2.07 8.54
N GLY A 332 -9.26 -1.14 8.20
CA GLY A 332 -9.06 0.27 8.47
C GLY A 332 -10.34 1.08 8.29
N THR A 333 -10.29 2.32 8.76
CA THR A 333 -11.42 3.24 8.83
C THR A 333 -10.92 4.65 8.57
N VAL A 334 -11.67 5.43 7.80
CA VAL A 334 -11.44 6.87 7.60
C VAL A 334 -12.58 7.62 8.26
N LEU A 335 -12.24 8.53 9.18
CA LEU A 335 -13.16 9.47 9.79
C LEU A 335 -12.85 10.89 9.33
N VAL A 336 -13.88 11.67 9.04
CA VAL A 336 -13.75 13.09 8.66
C VAL A 336 -14.60 13.97 9.58
N LYS A 337 -14.05 15.13 9.91
CA LYS A 337 -14.70 16.15 10.75
C LYS A 337 -15.88 16.76 9.99
N LYS A 338 -17.08 16.69 10.57
CA LYS A 338 -18.26 17.39 10.04
C LYS A 338 -18.25 18.87 10.44
N SER A 339 -18.58 19.76 9.50
CA SER A 339 -18.49 21.22 9.68
C SER A 339 -19.52 21.81 10.65
N ASP A 340 -20.64 21.11 10.86
CA ASP A 340 -21.77 21.51 11.68
C ASP A 340 -21.62 21.13 13.16
N THR A 341 -21.25 19.88 13.46
CA THR A 341 -21.09 19.38 14.84
C THR A 341 -19.65 19.40 15.33
N GLY A 342 -18.68 19.44 14.42
CA GLY A 342 -17.26 19.24 14.74
C GLY A 342 -16.87 17.80 15.11
N GLU A 343 -17.81 16.85 15.08
CA GLU A 343 -17.57 15.43 15.31
C GLU A 343 -16.85 14.79 14.12
N PHE A 344 -16.05 13.77 14.38
CA PHE A 344 -15.41 12.95 13.37
C PHE A 344 -16.28 11.73 13.11
N ARG A 345 -16.87 11.61 11.91
CA ARG A 345 -17.75 10.47 11.55
C ARG A 345 -17.08 9.61 10.48
N ILE A 346 -17.38 8.30 10.48
CA ILE A 346 -16.91 7.39 9.42
C ILE A 346 -17.43 7.87 8.06
N ILE A 347 -16.54 7.85 7.07
CA ILE A 347 -16.88 8.00 5.64
C ILE A 347 -16.47 6.77 4.81
N ALA A 348 -15.47 6.00 5.26
CA ALA A 348 -15.05 4.75 4.63
C ALA A 348 -14.59 3.74 5.70
N GLN A 349 -14.93 2.48 5.52
CA GLN A 349 -14.47 1.38 6.38
C GLN A 349 -14.36 0.08 5.58
N MET A 350 -13.25 -0.63 5.77
CA MET A 350 -12.98 -1.90 5.08
C MET A 350 -12.25 -2.88 5.99
N GLY A 351 -12.57 -4.17 5.86
CA GLY A 351 -11.87 -5.26 6.55
C GLY A 351 -12.78 -6.43 6.92
N ASP A 352 -12.20 -7.43 7.58
CA ASP A 352 -12.88 -8.70 7.92
C ASP A 352 -13.91 -8.58 9.07
N ASN A 353 -14.05 -7.42 9.73
CA ASN A 353 -14.84 -7.26 10.96
C ASN A 353 -16.01 -6.27 10.78
N GLN A 354 -17.22 -6.65 11.25
CA GLN A 354 -18.46 -5.89 11.07
C GLN A 354 -18.71 -4.80 12.13
N LYS A 355 -17.95 -4.77 13.23
CA LYS A 355 -18.06 -3.70 14.23
C LYS A 355 -17.32 -2.43 13.79
N SER A 356 -17.88 -1.27 14.12
CA SER A 356 -17.38 0.05 13.73
C SER A 356 -17.43 1.02 14.91
N ILE A 357 -16.65 2.09 14.82
CA ILE A 357 -16.72 3.24 15.75
C ILE A 357 -17.51 4.33 15.03
N GLU A 358 -18.79 4.49 15.36
CA GLU A 358 -19.70 5.38 14.62
C GLU A 358 -19.17 6.82 14.48
N SER A 359 -18.59 7.36 15.56
CA SER A 359 -17.93 8.67 15.56
C SER A 359 -16.92 8.83 16.70
N PHE A 360 -16.07 9.86 16.60
CA PHE A 360 -15.39 10.45 17.74
C PHE A 360 -15.90 11.87 17.99
N PRO A 361 -16.30 12.20 19.23
CA PRO A 361 -16.51 13.59 19.68
C PRO A 361 -15.27 14.47 19.47
N SER A 362 -15.47 15.78 19.35
CA SER A 362 -14.40 16.75 19.12
C SER A 362 -13.44 16.89 20.30
N ASP A 363 -13.89 16.60 21.53
CA ASP A 363 -13.14 16.57 22.78
C ASP A 363 -12.51 15.21 23.10
N HIS A 364 -12.76 14.17 22.29
CA HIS A 364 -12.23 12.83 22.52
C HIS A 364 -10.69 12.85 22.66
N PRO A 365 -10.09 12.15 23.64
CA PRO A 365 -8.65 12.26 23.92
C PRO A 365 -7.73 11.97 22.73
N ILE A 366 -8.09 11.02 21.85
CA ILE A 366 -7.32 10.73 20.63
C ILE A 366 -7.38 11.92 19.64
N VAL A 367 -8.57 12.50 19.44
CA VAL A 367 -8.77 13.67 18.57
C VAL A 367 -7.94 14.85 19.08
N THR A 368 -8.05 15.16 20.38
CA THR A 368 -7.31 16.23 21.05
C THR A 368 -5.80 16.03 20.92
N TRP A 369 -5.29 14.82 21.15
CA TRP A 369 -3.85 14.54 21.04
C TRP A 369 -3.34 14.67 19.60
N LEU A 370 -4.09 14.12 18.63
CA LEU A 370 -3.73 14.18 17.20
C LEU A 370 -3.70 15.63 16.70
N ALA A 371 -4.70 16.44 17.06
CA ALA A 371 -4.77 17.85 16.69
C ALA A 371 -3.60 18.67 17.27
N LEU A 372 -3.22 18.44 18.53
CA LEU A 372 -2.12 19.16 19.18
C LEU A 372 -0.72 18.74 18.71
N ASN A 373 -0.52 17.48 18.32
CA ASN A 373 0.82 16.93 18.04
C ASN A 373 1.14 16.77 16.56
N ASN A 374 0.11 16.70 15.71
CA ASN A 374 0.19 16.36 14.28
C ASN A 374 1.18 15.23 13.96
N LYS A 375 1.03 14.11 14.67
CA LYS A 375 1.86 12.91 14.55
C LYS A 375 0.99 11.66 14.60
N THR A 376 1.44 10.58 13.97
CA THR A 376 0.80 9.28 14.09
C THR A 376 0.88 8.77 15.53
N LEU A 377 -0.25 8.32 16.08
CA LEU A 377 -0.36 7.69 17.38
C LEU A 377 -0.41 6.17 17.20
N THR A 378 0.29 5.42 18.06
CA THR A 378 0.25 3.95 18.09
C THR A 378 -0.55 3.47 19.29
N ILE A 379 -1.05 2.24 19.24
CA ILE A 379 -1.74 1.59 20.37
C ILE A 379 -0.84 1.51 21.62
N ASP A 380 0.48 1.28 21.44
CA ASP A 380 1.46 1.31 22.54
C ASP A 380 1.47 2.67 23.26
N ASN A 381 1.43 3.78 22.51
CA ASN A 381 1.46 5.13 23.07
C ASN A 381 0.21 5.45 23.90
N LEU A 382 -0.95 4.85 23.59
CA LEU A 382 -2.17 4.98 24.40
C LEU A 382 -1.98 4.46 25.83
N THR A 383 -1.18 3.39 26.01
CA THR A 383 -0.89 2.83 27.34
C THR A 383 0.14 3.64 28.13
N LEU A 384 0.96 4.44 27.46
CA LEU A 384 2.11 5.14 28.04
C LEU A 384 1.82 6.60 28.41
N LEU A 385 0.97 7.30 27.65
CA LEU A 385 0.78 8.75 27.82
C LEU A 385 -0.34 9.09 28.83
N PRO A 386 -0.10 9.98 29.81
CA PRO A 386 -1.07 10.27 30.88
C PRO A 386 -2.44 10.77 30.42
N ILE A 387 -2.51 11.46 29.27
CA ILE A 387 -3.76 12.00 28.70
C ILE A 387 -4.79 10.91 28.37
N PHE A 388 -4.35 9.69 28.12
CA PHE A 388 -5.21 8.55 27.80
C PHE A 388 -5.64 7.74 29.02
N LYS A 389 -5.33 8.21 30.25
CA LYS A 389 -5.83 7.58 31.49
C LYS A 389 -7.34 7.71 31.68
N SER A 390 -8.01 8.60 30.95
CA SER A 390 -9.47 8.72 30.92
C SER A 390 -10.16 7.67 30.05
N LEU A 391 -9.51 7.13 29.01
CA LEU A 391 -10.07 6.15 28.07
C LEU A 391 -10.33 4.74 28.69
N TRP A 392 -10.15 4.59 30.01
CA TRP A 392 -10.07 3.28 30.67
C TRP A 392 -11.48 2.70 30.92
N GLY A 393 -12.03 2.10 29.87
CA GLY A 393 -13.34 1.45 29.86
C GLY A 393 -13.71 0.96 28.47
N ARG A 394 -14.97 1.19 28.09
CA ARG A 394 -15.62 0.74 26.85
C ARG A 394 -14.87 1.17 25.58
N GLU A 395 -14.33 2.39 25.53
CA GLU A 395 -13.64 2.94 24.34
C GLU A 395 -12.38 2.13 23.97
N ILE A 396 -11.57 1.72 24.95
CA ILE A 396 -10.40 0.85 24.71
C ILE A 396 -10.83 -0.55 24.25
N GLU A 397 -12.00 -1.03 24.66
CA GLU A 397 -12.54 -2.31 24.21
C GLU A 397 -13.02 -2.23 22.76
N GLU A 398 -13.75 -1.18 22.39
CA GLU A 398 -14.15 -0.89 21.00
C GLU A 398 -12.93 -0.74 20.06
N LEU A 399 -11.89 -0.03 20.50
CA LEU A 399 -10.61 0.08 19.76
C LEU A 399 -9.89 -1.27 19.56
N LYS A 400 -9.98 -2.19 20.53
CA LYS A 400 -9.45 -3.55 20.41
C LYS A 400 -10.31 -4.43 19.52
N GLU A 401 -11.63 -4.30 19.57
CA GLU A 401 -12.54 -5.04 18.70
C GLU A 401 -12.33 -4.68 17.23
N ILE A 402 -12.07 -3.40 16.91
CA ILE A 402 -11.65 -3.00 15.56
C ILE A 402 -10.16 -3.24 15.28
N HIS A 403 -9.42 -3.94 16.13
CA HIS A 403 -7.99 -4.25 15.96
C HIS A 403 -7.09 -3.05 15.63
N ALA A 404 -7.41 -1.84 16.13
CA ALA A 404 -6.67 -0.62 15.79
C ALA A 404 -5.22 -0.66 16.29
N GLU A 405 -4.25 -0.51 15.38
CA GLU A 405 -2.81 -0.47 15.71
C GLU A 405 -2.28 0.97 15.67
N ILE A 406 -2.69 1.76 14.66
CA ILE A 406 -2.23 3.14 14.45
C ILE A 406 -3.35 4.11 14.05
N PHE A 407 -3.22 5.36 14.49
CA PHE A 407 -4.10 6.48 14.19
C PHE A 407 -3.28 7.58 13.52
N ILE A 408 -3.58 7.85 12.25
CA ILE A 408 -2.83 8.78 11.41
C ILE A 408 -3.67 10.05 11.24
N PRO A 409 -3.15 11.24 11.60
CA PRO A 409 -3.88 12.48 11.45
C PRO A 409 -3.95 12.90 9.97
N LEU A 410 -5.12 13.39 9.56
CA LEU A 410 -5.34 14.12 8.32
C LEU A 410 -5.42 15.61 8.68
N THR A 411 -4.33 16.35 8.49
CA THR A 411 -4.28 17.78 8.79
C THR A 411 -4.15 18.62 7.54
N ALA A 412 -4.99 19.65 7.41
CA ALA A 412 -4.92 20.66 6.36
C ALA A 412 -4.81 22.04 7.00
N LYS A 413 -3.86 22.88 6.53
CA LYS A 413 -3.60 24.25 7.05
C LYS A 413 -3.33 24.36 8.57
N GLY A 414 -3.11 23.25 9.27
CA GLY A 414 -2.91 23.19 10.72
C GLY A 414 -4.09 22.59 11.48
N ASP A 415 -5.27 22.50 10.85
CA ASP A 415 -6.47 21.91 11.44
C ASP A 415 -6.56 20.41 11.16
N LEU A 416 -7.03 19.63 12.15
CA LEU A 416 -7.35 18.22 11.98
C LEU A 416 -8.69 18.08 11.26
N VAL A 417 -8.65 17.73 9.97
CA VAL A 417 -9.83 17.52 9.12
C VAL A 417 -10.32 16.06 9.13
N GLY A 418 -9.48 15.11 9.53
CA GLY A 418 -9.85 13.71 9.63
C GLY A 418 -8.81 12.82 10.32
N ILE A 419 -9.11 11.54 10.43
CA ILE A 419 -8.27 10.51 11.05
C ILE A 419 -8.37 9.23 10.21
N ILE A 420 -7.24 8.61 9.89
CA ILE A 420 -7.20 7.25 9.37
C ILE A 420 -6.79 6.32 10.52
N ILE A 421 -7.63 5.32 10.80
CA ILE A 421 -7.33 4.22 11.71
C ILE A 421 -6.93 3.02 10.86
N LEU A 422 -5.76 2.43 11.11
CA LEU A 422 -5.33 1.19 10.48
C LEU A 422 -5.08 0.13 11.56
N GLY A 423 -5.56 -1.08 11.31
CA GLY A 423 -5.31 -2.22 12.19
C GLY A 423 -4.04 -2.98 11.85
N GLU A 424 -3.95 -4.20 12.38
CA GLU A 424 -2.76 -5.04 12.27
C GLU A 424 -2.40 -5.41 10.82
N LYS A 425 -1.10 -5.42 10.51
CA LYS A 425 -0.58 -6.05 9.28
C LYS A 425 -0.79 -7.56 9.32
N LYS A 426 -1.24 -8.16 8.21
CA LYS A 426 -1.35 -9.63 8.01
C LYS A 426 -0.03 -10.40 8.16
N SER A 427 1.10 -9.68 8.16
CA SER A 427 2.43 -10.23 8.44
C SER A 427 2.78 -10.34 9.93
N THR A 428 1.93 -9.82 10.81
CA THR A 428 2.09 -9.65 12.28
C THR A 428 3.39 -8.95 12.70
N LEU A 429 3.95 -8.13 11.80
CA LEU A 429 5.04 -7.21 12.10
C LEU A 429 4.45 -5.82 12.38
N PRO A 430 4.93 -5.10 13.41
CA PRO A 430 4.49 -3.74 13.66
C PRO A 430 4.93 -2.80 12.54
N PHE A 431 4.26 -1.65 12.41
CA PHE A 431 4.66 -0.59 11.49
C PHE A 431 6.07 -0.06 11.84
N ASP A 432 6.96 -0.02 10.83
CA ASP A 432 8.32 0.52 10.99
C ASP A 432 8.34 2.05 10.78
N ARG A 433 9.48 2.70 11.05
CA ARG A 433 9.59 4.16 10.90
C ARG A 433 9.37 4.65 9.47
N ASP A 434 9.77 3.87 8.48
CA ASP A 434 9.61 4.25 7.08
C ASP A 434 8.14 4.05 6.64
N ASP A 435 7.45 3.01 7.15
CA ASP A 435 6.00 2.86 6.97
C ASP A 435 5.26 4.11 7.49
N LEU A 436 5.57 4.55 8.72
CA LEU A 436 4.93 5.72 9.33
C LEU A 436 5.23 7.02 8.56
N LEU A 437 6.44 7.17 8.02
CA LEU A 437 6.80 8.31 7.16
C LEU A 437 6.01 8.32 5.85
N ILE A 438 5.85 7.15 5.19
CA ILE A 438 5.10 7.06 3.94
C ILE A 438 3.59 7.25 4.19
N LEU A 439 3.06 6.65 5.26
CA LEU A 439 1.66 6.82 5.67
C LEU A 439 1.34 8.27 6.07
N SER A 440 2.29 9.01 6.66
CA SER A 440 2.14 10.45 6.92
C SER A 440 2.23 11.30 5.64
N ALA A 441 3.07 10.91 4.67
CA ALA A 441 3.09 11.58 3.37
C ALA A 441 1.76 11.39 2.61
N LEU A 442 1.21 10.17 2.66
CA LEU A 442 -0.14 9.85 2.17
C LEU A 442 -1.20 10.68 2.91
N SER A 443 -1.17 10.73 4.24
CA SER A 443 -2.20 11.41 5.05
C SER A 443 -2.29 12.91 4.74
N ASN A 444 -1.15 13.57 4.49
CA ASN A 444 -1.13 14.97 4.03
C ASN A 444 -1.80 15.15 2.66
N GLN A 445 -1.53 14.27 1.69
CA GLN A 445 -2.16 14.34 0.37
C GLN A 445 -3.68 14.13 0.45
N ILE A 446 -4.11 13.20 1.30
CA ILE A 446 -5.52 12.88 1.53
C ILE A 446 -6.23 14.06 2.22
N ALA A 447 -5.60 14.66 3.24
CA ALA A 447 -6.13 15.84 3.93
C ALA A 447 -6.34 17.04 2.98
N VAL A 448 -5.41 17.27 2.05
CA VAL A 448 -5.55 18.30 1.01
C VAL A 448 -6.70 17.99 0.05
N SER A 449 -6.88 16.73 -0.37
CA SER A 449 -8.01 16.34 -1.22
C SER A 449 -9.37 16.53 -0.52
N ILE A 450 -9.48 16.15 0.75
CA ILE A 450 -10.69 16.34 1.59
C ILE A 450 -11.02 17.83 1.73
N GLU A 451 -10.02 18.66 2.08
CA GLU A 451 -10.19 20.10 2.22
C GLU A 451 -10.59 20.77 0.89
N ASN A 452 -10.02 20.34 -0.25
CA ASN A 452 -10.41 20.84 -1.56
C ASN A 452 -11.86 20.48 -1.91
N SER A 453 -12.32 19.26 -1.58
CA SER A 453 -13.72 18.84 -1.79
C SER A 453 -14.68 19.72 -0.97
N ARG A 454 -14.39 19.88 0.33
CA ARG A 454 -15.16 20.73 1.24
C ARG A 454 -15.24 22.18 0.77
N LEU A 455 -14.12 22.76 0.33
CA LEU A 455 -14.07 24.13 -0.21
C LEU A 455 -14.86 24.28 -1.52
N TYR A 456 -14.94 23.23 -2.34
CA TYR A 456 -15.75 23.23 -3.55
C TYR A 456 -17.25 23.17 -3.24
N GLU A 457 -17.66 22.28 -2.31
CA GLU A 457 -19.04 22.20 -1.81
C GLU A 457 -19.50 23.52 -1.15
N GLU A 458 -18.64 24.14 -0.34
CA GLU A 458 -18.91 25.45 0.29
C GLU A 458 -19.05 26.56 -0.77
N LEU A 459 -18.21 26.56 -1.81
CA LEU A 459 -18.30 27.51 -2.92
C LEU A 459 -19.57 27.31 -3.75
N GLU A 460 -19.97 26.07 -4.03
CA GLU A 460 -21.19 25.75 -4.75
C GLU A 460 -22.44 26.13 -3.94
N SER A 461 -22.47 25.79 -2.65
CA SER A 461 -23.55 26.18 -1.73
C SER A 461 -23.67 27.71 -1.62
N ALA A 462 -22.56 28.42 -1.48
CA ALA A 462 -22.53 29.89 -1.45
C ALA A 462 -23.02 30.52 -2.76
N PHE A 463 -22.65 29.95 -3.92
CA PHE A 463 -23.14 30.38 -5.23
C PHE A 463 -24.67 30.20 -5.33
N VAL A 464 -25.20 29.05 -4.92
CA VAL A 464 -26.64 28.77 -4.93
C VAL A 464 -27.39 29.74 -4.02
N GLN A 465 -26.96 29.87 -2.75
CA GLN A 465 -27.58 30.75 -1.77
C GLN A 465 -27.56 32.22 -2.20
N THR A 466 -26.45 32.70 -2.77
CA THR A 466 -26.34 34.07 -3.28
C THR A 466 -27.29 34.29 -4.46
N THR A 467 -27.37 33.33 -5.39
CA THR A 467 -28.24 33.43 -6.57
C THR A 467 -29.73 33.43 -6.18
N VAL A 468 -30.14 32.56 -5.26
CA VAL A 468 -31.50 32.55 -4.70
C VAL A 468 -31.80 33.85 -3.94
N THR A 469 -30.84 34.38 -3.17
CA THR A 469 -31.02 35.66 -2.45
C THR A 469 -31.20 36.84 -3.41
N LEU A 470 -30.49 36.85 -4.54
CA LEU A 470 -30.65 37.87 -5.58
C LEU A 470 -32.01 37.76 -6.29
N ALA A 471 -32.50 36.54 -6.58
CA ALA A 471 -33.84 36.33 -7.14
C ALA A 471 -34.93 36.86 -6.18
N ASN A 472 -34.87 36.44 -4.90
CA ASN A 472 -35.80 36.88 -3.87
C ASN A 472 -35.78 38.41 -3.66
N ALA A 473 -34.64 39.07 -3.86
CA ALA A 473 -34.52 40.52 -3.79
C ALA A 473 -35.20 41.26 -4.97
N ILE A 474 -35.39 40.60 -6.12
CA ILE A 474 -36.22 41.10 -7.22
C ILE A 474 -37.70 40.84 -6.95
N ASP A 475 -38.07 39.63 -6.52
CA ASP A 475 -39.46 39.29 -6.13
C ASP A 475 -40.01 40.29 -5.10
N LEU A 476 -39.21 40.66 -4.08
CA LEU A 476 -39.53 41.67 -3.06
C LEU A 476 -39.84 43.07 -3.60
N ARG A 477 -39.32 43.41 -4.78
CA ARG A 477 -39.43 44.74 -5.38
C ARG A 477 -40.63 44.88 -6.32
N ASP A 478 -41.14 43.76 -6.83
CA ASP A 478 -42.21 43.64 -7.82
C ASP A 478 -43.53 43.15 -7.19
N GLU A 479 -43.77 43.54 -5.93
CA GLU A 479 -44.97 43.24 -5.11
C GLU A 479 -45.38 41.76 -4.93
N TYR A 480 -44.61 40.79 -5.44
CA TYR A 480 -44.87 39.36 -5.27
C TYR A 480 -44.56 38.86 -3.85
N THR A 481 -45.04 37.64 -3.56
CA THR A 481 -44.65 36.94 -2.34
C THR A 481 -43.22 36.40 -2.45
N ASN A 482 -42.52 36.30 -1.30
CA ASN A 482 -41.08 35.97 -1.15
C ASN A 482 -40.61 34.60 -1.70
N ILE A 483 -41.41 33.91 -2.52
CA ILE A 483 -41.16 32.53 -3.00
C ILE A 483 -41.62 32.32 -4.47
N HIS A 484 -42.10 33.35 -5.18
CA HIS A 484 -42.67 33.24 -6.54
C HIS A 484 -41.70 32.59 -7.54
N SER A 485 -40.52 33.19 -7.73
CA SER A 485 -39.51 32.69 -8.68
C SER A 485 -39.00 31.29 -8.32
N GLN A 486 -38.95 30.97 -7.03
CA GLN A 486 -38.54 29.65 -6.53
C GLN A 486 -39.60 28.56 -6.78
N GLN A 487 -40.90 28.88 -6.75
CA GLN A 487 -41.97 27.95 -7.12
C GLN A 487 -41.97 27.68 -8.64
N ILE A 488 -41.80 28.73 -9.46
CA ILE A 488 -41.67 28.60 -10.92
C ILE A 488 -40.49 27.69 -11.28
N ALA A 489 -39.31 27.90 -10.69
CA ALA A 489 -38.14 27.04 -10.89
C ALA A 489 -38.41 25.55 -10.57
N ASN A 490 -39.15 25.29 -9.48
CA ASN A 490 -39.51 23.94 -9.06
C ASN A 490 -40.53 23.27 -9.99
N TRP A 491 -41.53 24.00 -10.48
CA TRP A 491 -42.49 23.49 -11.46
C TRP A 491 -41.87 23.28 -12.84
N ALA A 492 -41.00 24.20 -13.27
CA ALA A 492 -40.33 24.13 -14.56
C ALA A 492 -39.36 22.93 -14.63
N SER A 493 -38.53 22.73 -13.62
CA SER A 493 -37.60 21.59 -13.54
C SER A 493 -38.30 20.23 -13.47
N GLU A 494 -39.43 20.13 -12.76
CA GLU A 494 -40.22 18.89 -12.72
C GLU A 494 -40.95 18.62 -14.04
N THR A 495 -41.47 19.65 -14.69
CA THR A 495 -42.04 19.55 -16.05
C THR A 495 -40.97 19.09 -17.07
N ALA A 496 -39.75 19.61 -16.97
CA ALA A 496 -38.61 19.19 -17.78
C ALA A 496 -38.25 17.71 -17.56
N ARG A 497 -38.30 17.21 -16.31
CA ARG A 497 -38.13 15.78 -16.01
C ARG A 497 -39.21 14.91 -16.66
N ILE A 498 -40.48 15.31 -16.61
CA ILE A 498 -41.58 14.58 -17.28
C ILE A 498 -41.40 14.55 -18.80
N LEU A 499 -40.85 15.61 -19.39
CA LEU A 499 -40.50 15.69 -20.82
C LEU A 499 -39.24 14.90 -21.21
N GLY A 500 -38.53 14.30 -20.24
CA GLY A 500 -37.33 13.48 -20.50
C GLY A 500 -36.04 14.27 -20.73
N CYS A 501 -35.97 15.52 -20.27
CA CYS A 501 -34.75 16.33 -20.34
C CYS A 501 -33.63 15.71 -19.50
N ASN A 502 -32.37 15.87 -19.93
CA ASN A 502 -31.22 15.36 -19.18
C ASN A 502 -30.93 16.21 -17.91
N PRO A 503 -30.16 15.71 -16.93
CA PRO A 503 -29.95 16.43 -15.66
C PRO A 503 -29.41 17.86 -15.79
N GLY A 504 -28.53 18.11 -16.78
CA GLY A 504 -27.99 19.46 -17.02
C GLY A 504 -29.01 20.40 -17.68
N GLU A 505 -29.90 19.88 -18.54
CA GLU A 505 -31.03 20.66 -19.07
C GLU A 505 -32.04 20.99 -17.97
N VAL A 506 -32.31 20.05 -17.07
CA VAL A 506 -33.19 20.27 -15.91
C VAL A 506 -32.59 21.35 -14.97
N GLU A 507 -31.27 21.37 -14.78
CA GLU A 507 -30.58 22.44 -14.02
C GLU A 507 -30.64 23.79 -14.76
N ASP A 508 -30.33 23.83 -16.06
CA ASP A 508 -30.44 25.05 -16.89
C ASP A 508 -31.88 25.64 -16.82
N ILE A 509 -32.90 24.79 -16.83
CA ILE A 509 -34.32 25.17 -16.74
C ILE A 509 -34.72 25.63 -15.34
N TYR A 510 -34.20 24.99 -14.28
CA TYR A 510 -34.38 25.44 -12.90
C TYR A 510 -33.85 26.87 -12.72
N TRP A 511 -32.61 27.13 -13.14
CA TRP A 511 -32.03 28.48 -13.09
C TRP A 511 -32.80 29.46 -13.98
N GLY A 512 -33.30 29.00 -15.13
CA GLY A 512 -34.14 29.80 -16.03
C GLY A 512 -35.44 30.26 -15.37
N GLY A 513 -36.13 29.37 -14.64
CA GLY A 513 -37.32 29.72 -13.87
C GLY A 513 -37.01 30.64 -12.68
N LEU A 514 -35.90 30.41 -11.98
CA LEU A 514 -35.51 31.22 -10.82
C LEU A 514 -35.09 32.65 -11.20
N LEU A 515 -34.54 32.84 -12.40
CA LEU A 515 -33.94 34.11 -12.84
C LEU A 515 -34.68 34.79 -14.01
N HIS A 516 -35.81 34.27 -14.49
CA HIS A 516 -36.55 34.83 -15.64
C HIS A 516 -36.79 36.34 -15.51
N ASP A 517 -37.12 36.79 -14.31
CA ASP A 517 -37.43 38.18 -13.99
C ASP A 517 -36.24 39.04 -13.54
N ILE A 518 -35.01 38.49 -13.48
CA ILE A 518 -33.83 39.20 -12.91
C ILE A 518 -33.55 40.55 -13.60
N GLY A 519 -33.91 40.69 -14.87
CA GLY A 519 -33.76 41.92 -15.63
C GLY A 519 -34.68 43.07 -15.20
N LYS A 520 -35.71 42.79 -14.38
CA LYS A 520 -36.58 43.83 -13.80
C LYS A 520 -35.82 44.82 -12.92
N ILE A 521 -34.61 44.47 -12.47
CA ILE A 521 -33.68 45.40 -11.82
C ILE A 521 -33.38 46.67 -12.65
N GLY A 522 -33.46 46.59 -13.98
CA GLY A 522 -33.24 47.72 -14.89
C GLY A 522 -34.49 48.57 -15.21
N ILE A 523 -35.66 48.19 -14.69
CA ILE A 523 -36.93 48.89 -14.93
C ILE A 523 -37.16 49.92 -13.80
N PRO A 524 -37.53 51.18 -14.07
CA PRO A 524 -37.78 52.17 -13.01
C PRO A 524 -38.95 51.80 -12.08
N ASP A 525 -38.81 52.05 -10.77
CA ASP A 525 -39.86 51.74 -9.76
C ASP A 525 -41.21 52.40 -10.09
N ALA A 526 -41.19 53.63 -10.61
CA ALA A 526 -42.39 54.38 -10.99
C ALA A 526 -43.17 53.76 -12.17
N ILE A 527 -42.55 52.84 -12.92
CA ILE A 527 -43.17 52.04 -13.98
C ILE A 527 -43.54 50.66 -13.44
N LEU A 528 -42.62 49.99 -12.74
CA LEU A 528 -42.82 48.64 -12.20
C LEU A 528 -44.01 48.60 -11.23
N ASN A 529 -44.05 49.52 -10.27
CA ASN A 529 -45.05 49.56 -9.19
C ASN A 529 -46.14 50.63 -9.47
N LYS A 530 -46.43 50.90 -10.76
CA LYS A 530 -47.40 51.94 -11.15
C LYS A 530 -48.82 51.55 -10.75
N PRO A 531 -49.60 52.39 -10.02
CA PRO A 531 -50.98 52.13 -9.58
C PRO A 531 -52.05 52.12 -10.71
N GLY A 532 -51.79 51.45 -11.83
CA GLY A 532 -52.71 51.35 -12.96
C GLY A 532 -52.11 50.72 -14.22
N LYS A 533 -52.79 50.86 -15.36
CA LYS A 533 -52.28 50.36 -16.65
C LYS A 533 -51.06 51.18 -17.11
N LEU A 534 -50.08 50.48 -17.68
CA LEU A 534 -48.98 51.08 -18.41
C LEU A 534 -49.47 51.70 -19.72
N ASP A 535 -48.87 52.82 -20.13
CA ASP A 535 -48.99 53.33 -21.50
C ASP A 535 -48.00 52.61 -22.45
N SER A 536 -48.07 52.94 -23.74
CA SER A 536 -47.23 52.28 -24.76
C SER A 536 -45.72 52.55 -24.60
N ALA A 537 -45.31 53.72 -24.10
CA ALA A 537 -43.89 54.02 -23.89
C ALA A 537 -43.35 53.34 -22.63
N GLU A 538 -44.19 53.21 -21.59
CA GLU A 538 -43.89 52.44 -20.39
C GLU A 538 -43.79 50.94 -20.69
N TRP A 539 -44.68 50.38 -21.52
CA TRP A 539 -44.58 48.98 -21.97
C TRP A 539 -43.27 48.70 -22.72
N GLU A 540 -42.87 49.59 -23.64
CA GLU A 540 -41.58 49.49 -24.33
C GLU A 540 -40.35 49.57 -23.41
N ILE A 541 -40.51 49.96 -22.15
CA ILE A 541 -39.47 49.85 -21.13
C ILE A 541 -39.52 48.47 -20.47
N VAL A 542 -40.69 48.01 -20.03
CA VAL A 542 -40.84 46.68 -19.37
C VAL A 542 -40.51 45.52 -20.32
N HIS A 543 -40.84 45.61 -21.61
CA HIS A 543 -40.49 44.59 -22.62
C HIS A 543 -38.98 44.32 -22.76
N LYS A 544 -38.12 45.20 -22.25
CA LYS A 544 -36.65 45.03 -22.30
C LYS A 544 -36.09 44.16 -21.17
N HIS A 545 -36.87 43.85 -20.13
CA HIS A 545 -36.36 43.07 -19.01
C HIS A 545 -35.81 41.67 -19.40
N PRO A 546 -36.31 40.94 -20.42
CA PRO A 546 -35.74 39.64 -20.82
C PRO A 546 -34.36 39.80 -21.49
N ASP A 547 -34.17 40.86 -22.28
CA ASP A 547 -32.87 41.22 -22.86
C ASP A 547 -31.88 41.67 -21.78
N LEU A 548 -32.34 42.53 -20.84
CA LEU A 548 -31.53 43.00 -19.72
C LEU A 548 -31.11 41.85 -18.79
N GLY A 549 -32.04 40.94 -18.46
CA GLY A 549 -31.76 39.79 -17.60
C GLY A 549 -30.79 38.80 -18.24
N ALA A 550 -31.01 38.48 -19.52
CA ALA A 550 -30.09 37.62 -20.27
C ALA A 550 -28.69 38.24 -20.40
N ALA A 551 -28.60 39.54 -20.68
CA ALA A 551 -27.33 40.26 -20.76
C ALA A 551 -26.61 40.36 -19.39
N LEU A 552 -27.36 40.48 -18.29
CA LEU A 552 -26.83 40.54 -16.93
C LEU A 552 -26.18 39.21 -16.50
N ILE A 553 -26.78 38.07 -16.83
CA ILE A 553 -26.24 36.76 -16.42
C ILE A 553 -25.26 36.14 -17.42
N ALA A 554 -25.25 36.55 -18.68
CA ALA A 554 -24.38 35.99 -19.72
C ALA A 554 -22.86 35.98 -19.38
N PRO A 555 -22.29 36.97 -18.67
CA PRO A 555 -20.88 36.93 -18.23
C PRO A 555 -20.57 35.83 -17.21
N ILE A 556 -21.56 35.32 -16.49
CA ILE A 556 -21.38 34.30 -15.46
C ILE A 556 -21.35 32.93 -16.13
N LYS A 557 -20.16 32.31 -16.21
CA LYS A 557 -19.95 31.06 -16.97
C LYS A 557 -20.97 29.94 -16.65
N LYS A 558 -21.31 29.72 -15.36
CA LYS A 558 -22.29 28.70 -14.94
C LYS A 558 -23.73 29.02 -15.39
N LEU A 559 -24.07 30.30 -15.58
CA LEU A 559 -25.41 30.76 -16.00
C LEU A 559 -25.49 31.14 -17.49
N SER A 560 -24.38 31.20 -18.22
CA SER A 560 -24.36 31.61 -19.65
C SER A 560 -25.32 30.81 -20.55
N ARG A 561 -25.56 29.53 -20.22
CA ARG A 561 -26.51 28.63 -20.90
C ARG A 561 -27.99 28.93 -20.59
N VAL A 562 -28.25 29.62 -19.49
CA VAL A 562 -29.58 30.00 -18.98
C VAL A 562 -30.07 31.28 -19.67
N ALA A 563 -29.17 32.12 -20.17
CA ALA A 563 -29.50 33.40 -20.81
C ALA A 563 -30.55 33.30 -21.94
N PRO A 564 -30.53 32.29 -22.85
CA PRO A 564 -31.60 32.11 -23.84
C PRO A 564 -32.97 31.77 -23.25
N ILE A 565 -33.03 31.12 -22.08
CA ILE A 565 -34.27 30.77 -21.39
C ILE A 565 -34.92 32.04 -20.82
N ILE A 566 -34.13 32.86 -20.12
CA ILE A 566 -34.55 34.18 -19.63
C ILE A 566 -34.98 35.08 -20.79
N ASN A 567 -34.17 35.12 -21.86
CA ASN A 567 -34.42 36.02 -22.98
C ASN A 567 -35.73 35.76 -23.72
N CYS A 568 -36.23 34.52 -23.68
CA CYS A 568 -37.41 34.10 -24.43
C CYS A 568 -38.60 33.72 -23.53
N SER A 569 -38.54 33.99 -22.21
CA SER A 569 -39.58 33.59 -21.23
C SER A 569 -40.99 34.08 -21.57
N HIS A 570 -41.08 35.26 -22.22
CA HIS A 570 -42.33 35.87 -22.67
C HIS A 570 -42.60 35.73 -24.18
N GLU A 571 -41.84 34.86 -24.87
CA GLU A 571 -42.22 34.42 -26.20
C GLU A 571 -43.46 33.53 -26.14
N ARG A 572 -44.36 33.71 -27.12
CA ARG A 572 -45.60 32.94 -27.24
C ARG A 572 -45.46 31.96 -28.38
N TYR A 573 -46.04 30.77 -28.24
CA TYR A 573 -45.98 29.72 -29.27
C TYR A 573 -46.47 30.21 -30.66
N ASP A 574 -47.47 31.11 -30.70
CA ASP A 574 -48.00 31.78 -31.89
C ASP A 574 -47.13 32.93 -32.47
N GLY A 575 -46.00 33.26 -31.83
CA GLY A 575 -45.10 34.35 -32.22
C GLY A 575 -45.73 35.73 -32.13
N LYS A 576 -46.62 35.95 -31.15
CA LYS A 576 -47.08 37.27 -30.72
C LYS A 576 -46.44 37.71 -29.39
N GLY A 577 -45.41 37.00 -28.95
CA GLY A 577 -44.64 37.31 -27.75
C GLY A 577 -43.53 38.32 -28.01
N TYR A 578 -42.66 38.49 -27.02
CA TYR A 578 -41.54 39.42 -27.03
C TYR A 578 -40.32 38.77 -26.34
N PRO A 579 -39.07 39.21 -26.60
CA PRO A 579 -38.65 40.40 -27.36
C PRO A 579 -38.47 40.21 -28.88
N LYS A 580 -38.49 38.97 -29.40
CA LYS A 580 -38.14 38.64 -30.79
C LYS A 580 -39.32 38.15 -31.65
N GLY A 581 -40.40 37.69 -31.05
CA GLY A 581 -41.58 37.17 -31.76
C GLY A 581 -41.37 35.78 -32.36
N LEU A 582 -40.56 34.95 -31.70
CA LEU A 582 -40.19 33.59 -32.12
C LEU A 582 -41.41 32.65 -32.13
N ARG A 583 -41.41 31.64 -33.01
CA ARG A 583 -42.55 30.72 -33.18
C ARG A 583 -42.21 29.26 -32.87
N ASN A 584 -43.20 28.55 -32.34
CA ASN A 584 -43.19 27.10 -32.14
C ASN A 584 -41.92 26.55 -31.43
N GLU A 585 -40.98 26.00 -32.19
CA GLU A 585 -39.74 25.37 -31.69
C GLU A 585 -38.50 26.26 -31.84
N GLU A 586 -38.63 27.45 -32.44
CA GLU A 586 -37.59 28.49 -32.42
C GLU A 586 -37.37 29.02 -30.99
N ILE A 587 -38.42 28.96 -30.16
CA ILE A 587 -38.37 29.29 -28.74
C ILE A 587 -37.66 28.13 -27.99
N PRO A 588 -36.59 28.40 -27.21
CA PRO A 588 -35.94 27.37 -26.40
C PRO A 588 -36.93 26.58 -25.54
N LEU A 589 -36.75 25.25 -25.43
CA LEU A 589 -37.67 24.40 -24.66
C LEU A 589 -37.83 24.89 -23.21
N GLY A 590 -36.74 25.29 -22.57
CA GLY A 590 -36.78 25.86 -21.22
C GLY A 590 -37.63 27.12 -21.10
N ALA A 591 -37.58 28.02 -22.09
CA ALA A 591 -38.40 29.23 -22.10
C ALA A 591 -39.89 28.89 -22.23
N ARG A 592 -40.24 27.92 -23.08
CA ARG A 592 -41.63 27.44 -23.23
C ARG A 592 -42.16 26.81 -21.94
N ILE A 593 -41.31 26.10 -21.20
CA ILE A 593 -41.65 25.53 -19.89
C ILE A 593 -41.83 26.63 -18.82
N VAL A 594 -40.90 27.58 -18.74
CA VAL A 594 -40.97 28.70 -17.80
C VAL A 594 -42.20 29.57 -18.06
N SER A 595 -42.55 29.84 -19.33
CA SER A 595 -43.73 30.62 -19.71
C SER A 595 -45.05 30.05 -19.17
N VAL A 596 -45.22 28.72 -19.20
CA VAL A 596 -46.39 28.03 -18.62
C VAL A 596 -46.38 28.11 -17.09
N ALA A 597 -45.23 27.91 -16.46
CA ALA A 597 -45.08 27.94 -15.01
C ALA A 597 -45.29 29.35 -14.42
N ASP A 598 -44.72 30.39 -15.04
CA ASP A 598 -44.96 31.79 -14.67
C ASP A 598 -46.42 32.16 -14.87
N SER A 599 -47.02 31.86 -16.04
CA SER A 599 -48.44 32.15 -16.28
C SER A 599 -49.37 31.48 -15.26
N PHE A 600 -49.05 30.26 -14.80
CA PHE A 600 -49.80 29.60 -13.73
C PHE A 600 -49.66 30.33 -12.39
N SER A 601 -48.43 30.67 -11.98
CA SER A 601 -48.15 31.43 -10.77
C SER A 601 -48.86 32.80 -10.79
N ALA A 602 -48.72 33.51 -11.91
CA ALA A 602 -49.30 34.82 -12.20
C ALA A 602 -50.83 34.90 -12.08
N MET A 603 -51.53 33.79 -12.30
CA MET A 603 -52.98 33.69 -12.15
C MET A 603 -53.42 33.40 -10.72
N LYS A 604 -52.55 32.75 -9.93
CA LYS A 604 -52.82 32.38 -8.53
C LYS A 604 -52.41 33.46 -7.55
N ASP A 605 -51.43 34.30 -7.89
CA ASP A 605 -51.02 35.43 -7.06
C ASP A 605 -52.01 36.60 -7.14
N LYS A 606 -52.31 37.19 -5.97
CA LYS A 606 -53.19 38.36 -5.86
C LYS A 606 -52.42 39.62 -6.26
N ARG A 607 -52.82 40.26 -7.37
CA ARG A 607 -52.18 41.47 -7.91
C ARG A 607 -53.02 42.72 -7.63
N PRO A 608 -52.44 43.94 -7.59
CA PRO A 608 -53.19 45.18 -7.30
C PRO A 608 -54.39 45.45 -8.21
N TYR A 609 -54.40 44.90 -9.44
CA TYR A 609 -55.48 45.09 -10.44
C TYR A 609 -56.27 43.81 -10.76
N LYS A 610 -55.96 42.67 -10.12
CA LYS A 610 -56.59 41.38 -10.44
C LYS A 610 -56.54 40.44 -9.23
N ASP A 611 -57.72 40.00 -8.79
CA ASP A 611 -57.84 38.94 -7.79
C ASP A 611 -57.35 37.58 -8.33
N SER A 612 -56.81 36.76 -7.44
CA SER A 612 -56.36 35.39 -7.68
C SER A 612 -57.52 34.48 -8.12
N ILE A 613 -57.31 33.62 -9.12
CA ILE A 613 -58.26 32.58 -9.51
C ILE A 613 -57.89 31.21 -8.93
N SER A 614 -58.84 30.27 -8.90
CA SER A 614 -58.59 28.91 -8.39
C SER A 614 -57.75 28.07 -9.34
N ASP A 615 -57.14 27.01 -8.81
CA ASP A 615 -56.29 26.09 -9.56
C ASP A 615 -57.03 25.47 -10.76
N GLU A 616 -58.32 25.14 -10.63
CA GLU A 616 -59.13 24.59 -11.72
C GLU A 616 -59.30 25.60 -12.88
N LEU A 617 -59.53 26.88 -12.55
CA LEU A 617 -59.67 27.94 -13.54
C LEU A 617 -58.33 28.27 -14.20
N ALA A 618 -57.23 28.29 -13.45
CA ALA A 618 -55.88 28.48 -14.00
C ALA A 618 -55.46 27.31 -14.90
N ILE A 619 -55.80 26.07 -14.54
CA ILE A 619 -55.62 24.88 -15.38
C ILE A 619 -56.47 24.98 -16.66
N GLN A 620 -57.71 25.45 -16.56
CA GLN A 620 -58.58 25.64 -17.71
C GLN A 620 -58.03 26.69 -18.68
N GLU A 621 -57.62 27.86 -18.20
CA GLU A 621 -57.00 28.92 -19.02
C GLU A 621 -55.74 28.42 -19.75
N ILE A 622 -54.88 27.62 -19.08
CA ILE A 622 -53.69 27.02 -19.71
C ILE A 622 -54.07 26.02 -20.80
N ARG A 623 -55.12 25.21 -20.60
CA ARG A 623 -55.63 24.29 -21.64
C ARG A 623 -56.20 25.03 -22.84
N GLU A 624 -57.00 26.08 -22.62
CA GLU A 624 -57.64 26.85 -23.68
C GLU A 624 -56.62 27.63 -24.54
N ASN A 625 -55.51 28.05 -23.94
CA ASN A 625 -54.39 28.71 -24.64
C ASN A 625 -53.31 27.74 -25.15
N SER A 626 -53.53 26.43 -25.07
CA SER A 626 -52.63 25.40 -25.64
C SER A 626 -52.57 25.50 -27.16
N GLY A 627 -51.36 25.47 -27.72
CA GLY A 627 -51.12 25.64 -29.16
C GLY A 627 -51.22 27.09 -29.67
N SER A 628 -51.56 28.06 -28.81
CA SER A 628 -51.55 29.49 -29.15
C SER A 628 -50.56 30.27 -28.28
N MET A 629 -50.72 30.30 -26.96
CA MET A 629 -49.71 30.86 -26.06
C MET A 629 -48.61 29.86 -25.74
N TYR A 630 -49.00 28.60 -25.52
CA TYR A 630 -48.14 27.57 -24.93
C TYR A 630 -47.91 26.39 -25.88
N ASP A 631 -46.75 25.73 -25.78
CA ASP A 631 -46.49 24.47 -26.50
C ASP A 631 -47.40 23.36 -25.93
N PRO A 632 -48.22 22.67 -26.76
CA PRO A 632 -49.11 21.63 -26.28
C PRO A 632 -48.41 20.53 -25.47
N ARG A 633 -47.19 20.13 -25.86
CA ARG A 633 -46.41 19.09 -25.15
C ARG A 633 -46.02 19.54 -23.75
N VAL A 634 -45.69 20.82 -23.61
CA VAL A 634 -45.34 21.43 -22.32
C VAL A 634 -46.58 21.53 -21.44
N VAL A 635 -47.73 21.94 -21.99
CA VAL A 635 -49.01 21.97 -21.27
C VAL A 635 -49.36 20.58 -20.72
N ASP A 636 -49.30 19.54 -21.56
CA ASP A 636 -49.62 18.17 -21.13
C ASP A 636 -48.69 17.69 -20.00
N ALA A 637 -47.39 17.96 -20.10
CA ALA A 637 -46.40 17.61 -19.07
C ALA A 637 -46.58 18.41 -17.77
N PHE A 638 -46.86 19.71 -17.86
CA PHE A 638 -47.06 20.61 -16.72
C PHE A 638 -48.34 20.25 -15.93
N LEU A 639 -49.43 19.97 -16.64
CA LEU A 639 -50.68 19.54 -16.02
C LEU A 639 -50.55 18.16 -15.37
N LYS A 640 -49.77 17.25 -15.97
CA LYS A 640 -49.42 15.97 -15.33
C LYS A 640 -48.66 16.20 -14.03
N MET A 641 -47.62 17.05 -14.04
CA MET A 641 -46.85 17.42 -12.84
C MET A 641 -47.73 17.95 -11.70
N ILE A 642 -48.66 18.88 -11.99
CA ILE A 642 -49.58 19.41 -10.97
C ILE A 642 -50.49 18.31 -10.43
N SER A 643 -51.09 17.49 -11.31
CA SER A 643 -52.00 16.42 -10.89
C SER A 643 -51.36 15.37 -9.98
N THR A 644 -50.05 15.14 -10.11
CA THR A 644 -49.29 14.18 -9.27
C THR A 644 -48.91 14.75 -7.90
N LYS A 645 -49.13 16.05 -7.65
CA LYS A 645 -48.93 16.70 -6.33
C LYS A 645 -50.22 16.92 -5.54
N THR A 646 -51.37 16.50 -6.07
CA THR A 646 -52.69 16.66 -5.42
C THR A 646 -53.23 15.35 -4.81
N GLU A 647 -52.44 14.27 -4.87
CA GLU A 647 -52.58 13.04 -4.07
C GLU A 647 -51.58 13.05 -2.90
#